data_AF-A0A2V8HHT4-F1
#
_entry.id   AF-A0A2V8HHT4-F1
#
_cell.length_a   1.000
_cell.length_b   1.000
_cell.length_c   1.000
_cell.angle_alpha   90.00
_cell.angle_beta   90.00
_cell.angle_gamma   90.00
#
_symmetry.space_group_name_H-M   'P 1'
#
loop_
_entity.id
_entity.type
_entity.pdbx_description
1 polymer ?
#
loop_
_entity_poly.entity_id
_entity_poly.type
_entity_poly.pdbx_seq_one_letter_code
_entity_poly.pdbx_strand_id
1 'polypeptide(L)'
;MSFKGPVSLKTRLALEFAEVPIVGQIPIGRYLRARYGDRVVTPAKVANFVRTKRDLLRRSVSVESLPTILNLDTFNACNLKCPFCATGTGQMDRAKARMSIDRAKSIIDKVRDHVLEVRFYNWGEPFLNPDIFEIVRYAHDAGLFTIVHSNLSVRVDHLAEQVVASKLDLLQGSVDGLTQETLPIYRRRAEAGLVFDNVRRIAAERARQGATHPRIELAFLVFRHNEHELPQLEVKRRQIGADRFFPRRAFIYDEQYVPDHPGFQPMQELLGGRCANVVERAALPRDARIQRRRGRGPRPRRGRTNPVSLLRFREALGNAATFSLSGAAGISGTGARISQHAAERGRARGHLLQQSRAARTGAGHERAVRLMNGPRKQTSSVAGPERAWIVTTSKCNLNCLHCARSIPEYREEAEAVPDMEDEVFSRFERQVAPTLRTVQFGGTNLGEPMFSRKLETYIERLRRSDRLREVKLQTNGTYLLTRARMERLVQQNVRIMVSLEGVTEESYKKIRGVSFAPILKALRQFKELREQTPGTKSELLLAFMVRHETLGELLPLVELAVEVGASQVTVSHFRPVRESHRYQSLCFHRGEANAAIARAAARAAEVGIHFVGPRPFDLLPMADDGNQAPQARTAEPRCFHPWKSVSINERGDVMPCCATNAVMGNLRKDDFQTIWNGRRFRELRKRVNSSDPPSYCRGCVLRGVNLDSASGELFTDESFLLGAIGANGGEHTGWAAVGHLRRHIMETVRRQILTGPLAKRVVLQLRRAYWKLG
;
A
#
# COMPACT_ATOMS: atom_id res chain seq x y z
N MET A 1 -23.53 -18.80 -12.11
CA MET A 1 -23.24 -20.22 -11.81
C MET A 1 -22.55 -20.28 -10.46
N SER A 2 -22.98 -21.16 -9.55
CA SER A 2 -22.32 -21.37 -8.25
C SER A 2 -21.27 -22.47 -8.36
N PHE A 3 -20.08 -22.24 -7.80
CA PHE A 3 -19.03 -23.26 -7.70
C PHE A 3 -19.34 -24.25 -6.56
N LYS A 4 -20.31 -25.15 -6.80
CA LYS A 4 -20.52 -26.33 -5.96
C LYS A 4 -19.41 -27.35 -6.21
N GLY A 5 -18.34 -27.27 -5.44
CA GLY A 5 -17.27 -28.27 -5.41
C GLY A 5 -16.34 -28.07 -4.20
N PRO A 6 -15.90 -29.14 -3.52
CA PRO A 6 -15.00 -29.02 -2.38
C PRO A 6 -13.60 -28.59 -2.84
N VAL A 7 -13.33 -27.29 -2.77
CA VAL A 7 -11.99 -26.71 -2.98
C VAL A 7 -10.98 -27.46 -2.11
N SER A 8 -9.98 -28.08 -2.73
CA SER A 8 -9.09 -29.04 -2.05
C SER A 8 -8.43 -28.42 -0.81
N LEU A 9 -8.16 -29.25 0.22
CA LEU A 9 -7.48 -28.79 1.43
C LEU A 9 -6.12 -28.13 1.10
N LYS A 10 -5.42 -28.64 0.08
CA LYS A 10 -4.18 -28.07 -0.47
C LYS A 10 -4.37 -26.66 -1.01
N THR A 11 -5.48 -26.42 -1.71
CA THR A 11 -5.86 -25.12 -2.27
C THR A 11 -6.33 -24.13 -1.18
N ARG A 12 -7.09 -24.59 -0.17
CA ARG A 12 -7.48 -23.75 0.96
C ARG A 12 -6.28 -23.34 1.84
N LEU A 13 -5.38 -24.28 2.13
CA LEU A 13 -4.10 -24.00 2.78
C LEU A 13 -3.30 -22.94 2.01
N ALA A 14 -3.18 -23.09 0.67
CA ALA A 14 -2.46 -22.13 -0.16
C ALA A 14 -3.09 -20.72 -0.19
N LEU A 15 -4.39 -20.59 0.11
CA LEU A 15 -5.09 -19.30 0.20
C LEU A 15 -4.92 -18.65 1.58
N GLU A 16 -5.01 -19.38 2.69
CA GLU A 16 -4.66 -18.81 4.01
C GLU A 16 -3.18 -18.44 4.11
N PHE A 17 -2.29 -19.26 3.53
CA PHE A 17 -0.86 -18.96 3.47
C PHE A 17 -0.51 -17.81 2.51
N ALA A 18 -1.47 -17.23 1.79
CA ALA A 18 -1.24 -16.04 0.95
C ALA A 18 -1.08 -14.75 1.78
N GLU A 19 -1.64 -14.68 3.01
CA GLU A 19 -1.39 -13.54 3.92
C GLU A 19 -0.03 -13.63 4.63
N VAL A 20 0.69 -14.76 4.50
CA VAL A 20 2.09 -14.87 4.94
C VAL A 20 3.01 -14.64 3.73
N PRO A 21 3.79 -13.54 3.69
CA PRO A 21 4.67 -13.31 2.56
C PRO A 21 5.67 -14.48 2.41
N ILE A 22 5.76 -15.00 1.18
CA ILE A 22 6.72 -16.03 0.73
C ILE A 22 6.44 -17.48 1.25
N VAL A 23 5.18 -17.90 1.43
CA VAL A 23 4.87 -19.34 1.69
C VAL A 23 4.59 -20.18 0.44
N GLY A 24 4.40 -19.55 -0.73
CA GLY A 24 4.24 -20.28 -2.00
C GLY A 24 5.46 -21.12 -2.46
N GLN A 25 6.62 -20.97 -1.83
CA GLN A 25 7.87 -21.66 -2.19
C GLN A 25 8.74 -22.12 -1.00
N ILE A 26 8.27 -21.98 0.25
CA ILE A 26 9.06 -22.29 1.46
C ILE A 26 8.35 -23.35 2.31
N PRO A 27 8.99 -24.49 2.63
CA PRO A 27 8.43 -25.49 3.54
C PRO A 27 8.15 -24.92 4.93
N ILE A 28 7.02 -25.29 5.55
CA ILE A 28 6.55 -24.75 6.83
C ILE A 28 7.63 -24.84 7.93
N GLY A 29 8.38 -25.95 8.00
CA GLY A 29 9.50 -26.09 8.96
C GLY A 29 10.60 -25.04 8.77
N ARG A 30 10.88 -24.58 7.54
CA ARG A 30 11.86 -23.51 7.26
C ARG A 30 11.32 -22.12 7.63
N TYR A 31 10.03 -21.88 7.43
CA TYR A 31 9.35 -20.67 7.94
C TYR A 31 9.42 -20.60 9.48
N LEU A 32 9.09 -21.69 10.18
CA LEU A 32 9.15 -21.75 11.63
C LEU A 32 10.58 -21.58 12.15
N ARG A 33 11.58 -22.21 11.53
CA ARG A 33 13.02 -22.04 11.88
C ARG A 33 13.48 -20.60 11.71
N ALA A 34 13.05 -19.91 10.65
CA ALA A 34 13.37 -18.50 10.45
C ALA A 34 12.73 -17.56 11.49
N ARG A 35 11.63 -17.97 12.14
CA ARG A 35 10.94 -17.19 13.20
C ARG A 35 11.45 -17.50 14.61
N TYR A 36 11.72 -18.76 14.92
CA TYR A 36 11.97 -19.26 16.28
C TYR A 36 13.38 -19.85 16.50
N GLY A 37 14.20 -19.94 15.45
CA GLY A 37 15.51 -20.60 15.51
C GLY A 37 15.43 -22.13 15.48
N ASP A 38 16.54 -22.77 15.16
CA ASP A 38 16.60 -24.24 15.04
C ASP A 38 16.44 -24.98 16.37
N ARG A 39 16.84 -24.36 17.50
CA ARG A 39 16.64 -24.85 18.88
C ARG A 39 15.18 -25.21 19.18
N VAL A 40 14.24 -24.42 18.66
CA VAL A 40 12.83 -24.49 19.04
C VAL A 40 12.02 -25.41 18.14
N VAL A 41 12.46 -25.67 16.90
CA VAL A 41 11.61 -26.28 15.87
C VAL A 41 11.90 -27.77 15.70
N THR A 42 11.19 -28.61 16.46
CA THR A 42 11.19 -30.07 16.34
C THR A 42 10.13 -30.56 15.34
N PRO A 43 10.26 -31.79 14.78
CA PRO A 43 9.21 -32.38 13.93
C PRO A 43 7.84 -32.46 14.60
N ALA A 44 7.79 -32.75 15.91
CA ALA A 44 6.55 -32.81 16.69
C ALA A 44 5.81 -31.44 16.72
N LYS A 45 6.55 -30.34 16.92
CA LYS A 45 6.00 -28.98 16.91
C LYS A 45 5.55 -28.54 15.51
N VAL A 46 6.29 -28.92 14.46
CA VAL A 46 5.86 -28.67 13.06
C VAL A 46 4.57 -29.44 12.75
N ALA A 47 4.48 -30.71 13.14
CA ALA A 47 3.26 -31.51 12.97
C ALA A 47 2.08 -30.94 13.75
N ASN A 48 2.31 -30.47 15.00
CA ASN A 48 1.28 -29.83 15.81
C ASN A 48 0.76 -28.53 15.17
N PHE A 49 1.66 -27.65 14.71
CA PHE A 49 1.29 -26.42 13.98
C PHE A 49 0.48 -26.71 12.71
N VAL A 50 0.81 -27.77 11.97
CA VAL A 50 0.05 -28.22 10.80
C VAL A 50 -1.34 -28.75 11.20
N ARG A 51 -1.48 -29.48 12.32
CA ARG A 51 -2.80 -29.85 12.87
C ARG A 51 -3.60 -28.60 13.23
N THR A 52 -3.03 -27.61 13.93
CA THR A 52 -3.74 -26.37 14.30
C THR A 52 -4.28 -25.63 13.07
N LYS A 53 -3.50 -25.54 11.99
CA LYS A 53 -3.95 -24.94 10.73
C LYS A 53 -5.00 -25.76 9.99
N ARG A 54 -4.89 -27.09 9.99
CA ARG A 54 -5.92 -27.98 9.44
C ARG A 54 -7.25 -27.87 10.20
N ASP A 55 -7.19 -27.78 11.53
CA ASP A 55 -8.37 -27.77 12.40
C ASP A 55 -9.08 -26.41 12.35
N LEU A 56 -8.32 -25.30 12.28
CA LEU A 56 -8.83 -23.97 11.95
C LEU A 56 -9.56 -23.94 10.60
N LEU A 57 -8.93 -24.46 9.54
CA LEU A 57 -9.51 -24.53 8.18
C LEU A 57 -10.76 -25.41 8.07
N ARG A 58 -10.90 -26.38 8.98
CA ARG A 58 -12.09 -27.23 9.12
C ARG A 58 -13.17 -26.59 10.01
N ARG A 59 -12.85 -25.55 10.78
CA ARG A 59 -13.65 -25.03 11.90
C ARG A 59 -14.01 -26.13 12.90
N SER A 60 -13.05 -27.01 13.19
CA SER A 60 -13.25 -28.16 14.07
C SER A 60 -13.62 -27.72 15.50
N VAL A 61 -14.76 -28.20 16.01
CA VAL A 61 -15.21 -27.92 17.39
C VAL A 61 -14.42 -28.77 18.41
N SER A 62 -14.03 -29.99 18.03
CA SER A 62 -13.04 -30.81 18.75
C SER A 62 -11.75 -30.87 17.92
N VAL A 63 -10.60 -30.62 18.54
CA VAL A 63 -9.32 -30.43 17.85
C VAL A 63 -8.31 -31.52 18.19
N GLU A 64 -7.52 -31.95 17.20
CA GLU A 64 -6.39 -32.88 17.42
C GLU A 64 -5.07 -32.12 17.68
N SER A 65 -5.09 -30.79 17.54
CA SER A 65 -3.94 -29.93 17.78
C SER A 65 -3.91 -29.42 19.23
N LEU A 66 -2.73 -29.50 19.86
CA LEU A 66 -2.47 -28.84 21.13
C LEU A 66 -2.00 -27.40 20.89
N PRO A 67 -2.02 -26.51 21.91
CA PRO A 67 -1.57 -25.13 21.75
C PRO A 67 -0.15 -25.01 21.20
N THR A 68 0.06 -24.15 20.20
CA THR A 68 1.39 -23.81 19.68
C THR A 68 2.04 -22.63 20.42
N ILE A 69 1.26 -21.91 21.24
CA ILE A 69 1.67 -20.76 22.05
C ILE A 69 1.08 -20.97 23.45
N LEU A 70 1.86 -20.72 24.50
CA LEU A 70 1.42 -20.73 25.89
C LEU A 70 1.60 -19.34 26.50
N ASN A 71 0.55 -18.78 27.09
CA ASN A 71 0.70 -17.68 28.05
C ASN A 71 0.85 -18.33 29.44
N LEU A 72 1.98 -18.14 30.12
CA LEU A 72 2.25 -18.67 31.46
C LEU A 72 2.52 -17.52 32.42
N ASP A 73 1.46 -17.08 33.11
CA ASP A 73 1.52 -15.95 34.02
C ASP A 73 2.22 -16.32 35.32
N THR A 74 3.35 -15.64 35.61
CA THR A 74 4.18 -15.95 36.78
C THR A 74 3.82 -15.13 38.02
N PHE A 75 3.14 -13.98 37.86
CA PHE A 75 2.57 -13.21 38.98
C PHE A 75 1.53 -12.20 38.49
N ASN A 76 0.29 -12.39 38.95
CA ASN A 76 -0.87 -11.56 38.59
C ASN A 76 -1.00 -10.25 39.40
N ALA A 77 0.10 -9.72 39.91
CA ALA A 77 0.16 -8.41 40.57
C ALA A 77 1.15 -7.49 39.84
N CYS A 78 0.97 -6.18 40.01
CA CYS A 78 1.79 -5.16 39.34
C CYS A 78 2.04 -3.98 40.28
N ASN A 79 3.21 -3.35 40.16
CA ASN A 79 3.58 -2.09 40.82
C ASN A 79 2.81 -0.88 40.26
N LEU A 80 2.38 -0.95 39.00
CA LEU A 80 1.67 0.13 38.30
C LEU A 80 0.14 0.06 38.44
N LYS A 81 -0.50 1.20 38.14
CA LYS A 81 -1.95 1.40 38.25
C LYS A 81 -2.61 1.90 36.96
N CYS A 82 -2.19 1.35 35.82
CA CYS A 82 -2.64 1.76 34.48
C CYS A 82 -4.18 1.68 34.33
N PRO A 83 -4.86 2.66 33.72
CA PRO A 83 -6.32 2.79 33.74
C PRO A 83 -7.04 1.71 32.92
N PHE A 84 -6.46 1.23 31.83
CA PHE A 84 -7.01 0.13 31.02
C PHE A 84 -6.39 -1.24 31.34
N CYS A 85 -5.77 -1.39 32.52
CA CYS A 85 -5.22 -2.66 32.98
C CYS A 85 -6.10 -3.23 34.09
N ALA A 86 -6.67 -4.43 33.92
CA ALA A 86 -7.54 -5.04 34.92
C ALA A 86 -6.87 -5.19 36.31
N THR A 87 -5.55 -5.44 36.36
CA THR A 87 -4.76 -5.47 37.61
C THR A 87 -4.47 -4.06 38.16
N GLY A 88 -4.51 -3.04 37.30
CA GLY A 88 -4.45 -1.63 37.65
C GLY A 88 -5.75 -1.15 38.28
N THR A 89 -6.89 -1.39 37.62
CA THR A 89 -8.25 -1.04 38.07
C THR A 89 -8.72 -1.87 39.27
N GLY A 90 -8.33 -3.15 39.34
CA GLY A 90 -8.79 -4.11 40.34
C GLY A 90 -9.83 -5.12 39.84
N GLN A 91 -10.17 -5.10 38.54
CA GLN A 91 -11.13 -5.99 37.86
C GLN A 91 -10.59 -7.43 37.66
N MET A 92 -9.95 -8.02 38.68
CA MET A 92 -9.32 -9.35 38.61
C MET A 92 -9.86 -10.26 39.72
N ASP A 93 -10.86 -11.06 39.39
CA ASP A 93 -11.56 -11.94 40.35
C ASP A 93 -10.70 -13.11 40.87
N ARG A 94 -9.53 -13.35 40.27
CA ARG A 94 -8.57 -14.36 40.70
C ARG A 94 -7.66 -13.86 41.82
N ALA A 95 -7.53 -14.64 42.88
CA ALA A 95 -6.63 -14.36 44.00
C ALA A 95 -5.18 -14.10 43.55
N LYS A 96 -4.47 -13.20 44.26
CA LYS A 96 -3.07 -12.85 43.95
C LYS A 96 -2.13 -14.00 44.35
N ALA A 97 -1.33 -14.49 43.40
CA ALA A 97 -0.41 -15.60 43.61
C ALA A 97 0.84 -15.46 42.74
N ARG A 98 2.01 -15.78 43.31
CA ARG A 98 3.26 -16.02 42.56
C ARG A 98 3.32 -17.49 42.15
N MET A 99 3.71 -17.78 40.92
CA MET A 99 4.00 -19.14 40.47
C MET A 99 5.40 -19.54 40.93
N SER A 100 5.50 -20.64 41.69
CA SER A 100 6.80 -21.22 42.03
C SER A 100 7.45 -21.92 40.84
N ILE A 101 8.78 -21.96 40.85
CA ILE A 101 9.61 -22.61 39.84
C ILE A 101 9.15 -24.05 39.53
N ASP A 102 8.85 -24.87 40.53
CA ASP A 102 8.47 -26.28 40.32
C ASP A 102 7.08 -26.43 39.70
N ARG A 103 6.16 -25.51 40.01
CA ARG A 103 4.85 -25.44 39.34
C ARG A 103 5.03 -25.09 37.87
N ALA A 104 5.92 -24.15 37.55
CA ALA A 104 6.23 -23.79 36.18
C ALA A 104 6.91 -24.94 35.41
N LYS A 105 7.93 -25.59 36.00
CA LYS A 105 8.58 -26.79 35.45
C LYS A 105 7.56 -27.88 35.10
N SER A 106 6.67 -28.24 36.04
CA SER A 106 5.61 -29.24 35.86
C SER A 106 4.58 -28.89 34.78
N ILE A 107 4.36 -27.60 34.49
CA ILE A 107 3.49 -27.15 33.39
C ILE A 107 4.26 -27.22 32.06
N ILE A 108 5.50 -26.74 32.02
CA ILE A 108 6.37 -26.72 30.84
C ILE A 108 6.58 -28.14 30.29
N ASP A 109 6.91 -29.11 31.15
CA ASP A 109 7.17 -30.49 30.72
C ASP A 109 5.99 -31.18 30.05
N LYS A 110 4.75 -30.81 30.40
CA LYS A 110 3.52 -31.37 29.81
C LYS A 110 3.22 -30.84 28.40
N VAL A 111 3.89 -29.77 27.96
CA VAL A 111 3.58 -29.07 26.69
C VAL A 111 4.80 -28.76 25.82
N ARG A 112 6.02 -28.96 26.34
CA ARG A 112 7.27 -28.55 25.69
C ARG A 112 7.48 -29.12 24.28
N ASP A 113 6.92 -30.28 23.97
CA ASP A 113 7.04 -30.94 22.66
C ASP A 113 6.02 -30.48 21.61
N HIS A 114 5.12 -29.57 21.97
CA HIS A 114 4.00 -29.12 21.13
C HIS A 114 3.92 -27.59 21.01
N VAL A 115 4.31 -26.87 22.05
CA VAL A 115 4.42 -25.41 22.09
C VAL A 115 5.70 -24.95 21.38
N LEU A 116 5.61 -23.86 20.62
CA LEU A 116 6.75 -23.13 20.04
C LEU A 116 7.17 -21.94 20.92
N GLU A 117 6.20 -21.21 21.47
CA GLU A 117 6.37 -19.88 22.06
C GLU A 117 5.74 -19.84 23.46
N VAL A 118 6.50 -19.48 24.50
CA VAL A 118 6.00 -19.24 25.86
C VAL A 118 6.11 -17.76 26.20
N ARG A 119 5.00 -17.20 26.69
CA ARG A 119 4.82 -15.79 27.04
C ARG A 119 4.58 -15.65 28.54
N PHE A 120 5.55 -15.10 29.24
CA PHE A 120 5.47 -14.79 30.66
C PHE A 120 4.83 -13.41 30.85
N TYR A 121 3.54 -13.29 30.53
CA TYR A 121 2.71 -12.13 30.87
C TYR A 121 1.22 -12.46 30.77
N ASN A 122 0.42 -12.04 31.75
CA ASN A 122 -1.04 -11.91 31.63
C ASN A 122 -1.61 -10.99 32.73
N TRP A 123 -1.67 -9.68 32.50
CA TRP A 123 -2.13 -8.69 33.50
C TRP A 123 -1.35 -8.77 34.83
N GLY A 124 -0.04 -8.54 34.79
CA GLY A 124 0.87 -8.57 35.93
C GLY A 124 2.23 -7.99 35.58
N GLU A 125 3.18 -7.99 36.53
CA GLU A 125 4.58 -7.65 36.29
C GLU A 125 5.49 -8.86 36.59
N PRO A 126 6.06 -9.53 35.57
CA PRO A 126 6.84 -10.75 35.76
C PRO A 126 8.08 -10.60 36.64
N PHE A 127 8.76 -9.44 36.61
CA PHE A 127 9.96 -9.21 37.43
C PHE A 127 9.66 -8.96 38.92
N LEU A 128 8.38 -8.96 39.34
CA LEU A 128 8.01 -9.00 40.76
C LEU A 128 7.88 -10.42 41.32
N ASN A 129 8.21 -11.46 40.54
CA ASN A 129 8.43 -12.83 41.01
C ASN A 129 9.93 -13.18 40.89
N PRO A 130 10.64 -13.48 41.98
CA PRO A 130 12.07 -13.81 41.92
C PRO A 130 12.39 -15.05 41.07
N ASP A 131 11.47 -16.03 41.02
CA ASP A 131 11.66 -17.29 40.28
C ASP A 131 11.70 -17.08 38.75
N ILE A 132 11.26 -15.93 38.23
CA ILE A 132 11.09 -15.67 36.79
C ILE A 132 12.35 -16.00 35.97
N PHE A 133 13.53 -15.70 36.49
CA PHE A 133 14.79 -15.91 35.76
C PHE A 133 15.14 -17.39 35.62
N GLU A 134 14.83 -18.23 36.62
CA GLU A 134 14.96 -19.67 36.48
C GLU A 134 13.84 -20.26 35.63
N ILE A 135 12.59 -19.78 35.76
CA ILE A 135 11.46 -20.22 34.94
C ILE A 135 11.74 -19.99 33.45
N VAL A 136 12.27 -18.80 33.10
CA VAL A 136 12.70 -18.46 31.73
C VAL A 136 13.85 -19.36 31.28
N ARG A 137 14.90 -19.54 32.10
CA ARG A 137 16.04 -20.40 31.79
C ARG A 137 15.60 -21.84 31.52
N TYR A 138 14.71 -22.38 32.34
CA TYR A 138 14.15 -23.72 32.18
C TYR A 138 13.34 -23.85 30.88
N ALA A 139 12.49 -22.87 30.56
CA ALA A 139 11.73 -22.88 29.31
C ALA A 139 12.63 -22.76 28.06
N HIS A 140 13.68 -21.93 28.11
CA HIS A 140 14.68 -21.82 27.05
C HIS A 140 15.39 -23.17 26.85
N ASP A 141 15.90 -23.77 27.93
CA ASP A 141 16.66 -25.02 27.86
C ASP A 141 15.75 -26.23 27.52
N ALA A 142 14.45 -26.16 27.80
CA ALA A 142 13.40 -27.07 27.31
C ALA A 142 12.99 -26.84 25.83
N GLY A 143 13.73 -26.03 25.06
CA GLY A 143 13.52 -25.86 23.62
C GLY A 143 12.30 -25.01 23.24
N LEU A 144 11.94 -24.02 24.06
CA LEU A 144 10.82 -23.09 23.81
C LEU A 144 11.35 -21.67 23.53
N PHE A 145 10.66 -20.91 22.68
CA PHE A 145 10.95 -19.49 22.46
C PHE A 145 10.32 -18.67 23.59
N THR A 146 11.14 -17.97 24.37
CA THR A 146 10.76 -17.32 25.62
C THR A 146 10.54 -15.82 25.46
N ILE A 147 9.40 -15.32 25.95
CA ILE A 147 8.99 -13.93 25.83
C ILE A 147 8.55 -13.40 27.20
N VAL A 148 9.16 -12.31 27.69
CA VAL A 148 8.72 -11.56 28.87
C VAL A 148 8.22 -10.20 28.41
N HIS A 149 7.01 -9.81 28.83
CA HIS A 149 6.55 -8.42 28.71
C HIS A 149 6.60 -7.77 30.09
N SER A 150 7.30 -6.65 30.22
CA SER A 150 7.48 -5.95 31.49
C SER A 150 7.20 -4.46 31.33
N ASN A 151 6.77 -3.80 32.40
CA ASN A 151 6.72 -2.34 32.48
C ASN A 151 8.09 -1.70 32.76
N LEU A 152 9.09 -2.49 33.16
CA LEU A 152 10.48 -2.09 33.45
C LEU A 152 10.68 -0.98 34.50
N SER A 153 9.62 -0.43 35.10
CA SER A 153 9.67 0.53 36.21
C SER A 153 9.85 -0.20 37.55
N VAL A 154 10.75 -1.18 37.58
CA VAL A 154 10.98 -2.10 38.70
C VAL A 154 12.36 -1.87 39.30
N ARG A 155 12.45 -2.04 40.62
CA ARG A 155 13.72 -2.09 41.37
C ARG A 155 13.96 -3.54 41.74
N VAL A 156 14.92 -4.18 41.07
CA VAL A 156 15.32 -5.58 41.24
C VAL A 156 16.85 -5.63 41.17
N ASP A 157 17.48 -6.21 42.17
CA ASP A 157 18.93 -6.29 42.26
C ASP A 157 19.48 -7.24 41.19
N HIS A 158 20.57 -6.82 40.53
CA HIS A 158 21.20 -7.55 39.41
C HIS A 158 20.25 -7.90 38.25
N LEU A 159 19.20 -7.11 38.02
CA LEU A 159 18.21 -7.33 36.96
C LEU A 159 18.84 -7.55 35.58
N ALA A 160 19.89 -6.82 35.22
CA ALA A 160 20.51 -6.94 33.91
C ALA A 160 21.24 -8.28 33.74
N GLU A 161 22.01 -8.64 34.76
CA GLU A 161 22.77 -9.88 34.85
C GLU A 161 21.83 -11.09 34.88
N GLN A 162 20.75 -11.03 35.66
CA GLN A 162 19.72 -12.06 35.75
C GLN A 162 18.93 -12.22 34.44
N VAL A 163 18.53 -11.13 33.79
CA VAL A 163 17.86 -11.18 32.47
C VAL A 163 18.75 -11.84 31.43
N VAL A 164 20.03 -11.48 31.34
CA VAL A 164 20.95 -12.07 30.36
C VAL A 164 21.27 -13.53 30.69
N ALA A 165 21.56 -13.86 31.96
CA ALA A 165 21.83 -15.22 32.41
C ALA A 165 20.63 -16.17 32.26
N SER A 166 19.39 -15.65 32.26
CA SER A 166 18.18 -16.43 31.99
C SER A 166 18.06 -16.96 30.55
N LYS A 167 18.89 -16.45 29.61
CA LYS A 167 18.82 -16.75 28.16
C LYS A 167 17.47 -16.37 27.51
N LEU A 168 16.72 -15.44 28.11
CA LEU A 168 15.45 -14.93 27.57
C LEU A 168 15.56 -14.61 26.07
N ASP A 169 14.73 -15.18 25.21
CA ASP A 169 14.85 -14.94 23.77
C ASP A 169 14.43 -13.50 23.41
N LEU A 170 13.37 -13.01 24.04
CA LEU A 170 12.76 -11.69 23.79
C LEU A 170 12.25 -11.02 25.07
N LEU A 171 12.77 -9.82 25.36
CA LEU A 171 12.23 -8.88 26.33
C LEU A 171 11.44 -7.79 25.60
N GLN A 172 10.16 -7.61 25.94
CA GLN A 172 9.33 -6.51 25.46
C GLN A 172 9.04 -5.52 26.58
N GLY A 173 9.70 -4.36 26.55
CA GLY A 173 9.50 -3.26 27.47
C GLY A 173 8.28 -2.41 27.07
N SER A 174 7.31 -2.27 27.96
CA SER A 174 6.10 -1.48 27.75
C SER A 174 6.34 -0.01 28.10
N VAL A 175 6.60 0.82 27.09
CA VAL A 175 7.10 2.19 27.23
C VAL A 175 6.16 3.19 26.55
N ASP A 176 4.91 3.27 27.03
CA ASP A 176 3.84 4.07 26.42
C ASP A 176 3.99 5.59 26.67
N GLY A 177 5.21 6.10 26.60
CA GLY A 177 5.64 7.49 26.73
C GLY A 177 7.17 7.57 26.87
N LEU A 178 7.81 8.64 26.39
CA LEU A 178 9.28 8.80 26.40
C LEU A 178 9.82 9.72 27.50
N THR A 179 8.96 10.49 28.16
CA THR A 179 9.29 11.41 29.26
C THR A 179 8.59 11.01 30.57
N GLN A 180 8.95 11.69 31.66
CA GLN A 180 8.24 11.55 32.94
C GLN A 180 6.88 12.27 32.93
N GLU A 181 6.58 13.08 31.90
CA GLU A 181 5.30 13.75 31.71
C GLU A 181 4.32 12.83 30.97
N THR A 182 4.76 12.16 29.90
CA THR A 182 3.90 11.33 29.04
C THR A 182 3.70 9.92 29.57
N LEU A 183 4.77 9.22 29.96
CA LEU A 183 4.70 7.81 30.36
C LEU A 183 3.72 7.55 31.53
N PRO A 184 3.69 8.35 32.62
CA PRO A 184 2.84 8.05 33.76
C PRO A 184 1.35 8.33 33.52
N ILE A 185 0.96 8.98 32.42
CA ILE A 185 -0.44 9.22 32.06
C ILE A 185 -1.13 7.85 31.91
N TYR A 186 -0.68 7.02 30.97
CA TYR A 186 -1.18 5.65 30.87
C TYR A 186 -0.49 4.69 31.87
N ARG A 187 0.83 4.72 32.00
CA ARG A 187 1.57 3.83 32.91
C ARG A 187 1.64 4.42 34.32
N ARG A 188 0.47 4.73 34.92
CA ARG A 188 0.37 5.37 36.25
C ARG A 188 1.26 4.70 37.29
N ARG A 189 2.10 5.52 37.96
CA ARG A 189 3.22 5.17 38.86
C ARG A 189 4.54 4.72 38.21
N ALA A 190 4.70 4.85 36.89
CA ALA A 190 5.97 4.56 36.23
C ALA A 190 6.99 5.69 36.38
N GLU A 191 8.26 5.31 36.47
CA GLU A 191 9.42 6.19 36.50
C GLU A 191 10.20 6.04 35.19
N ALA A 192 10.03 6.98 34.26
CA ALA A 192 10.63 6.92 32.93
C ALA A 192 12.17 6.79 33.00
N GLY A 193 12.81 7.48 33.95
CA GLY A 193 14.25 7.35 34.20
C GLY A 193 14.66 5.90 34.52
N LEU A 194 13.97 5.26 35.47
CA LEU A 194 14.21 3.87 35.87
C LEU A 194 13.94 2.89 34.71
N VAL A 195 12.84 3.09 33.99
CA VAL A 195 12.47 2.28 32.81
C VAL A 195 13.57 2.28 31.75
N PHE A 196 14.03 3.47 31.34
CA PHE A 196 15.03 3.60 30.29
C PHE A 196 16.44 3.23 30.76
N ASP A 197 16.77 3.43 32.04
CA ASP A 197 18.03 2.97 32.61
C ASP A 197 18.10 1.44 32.76
N ASN A 198 16.99 0.79 33.15
CA ASN A 198 16.91 -0.68 33.18
C ASN A 198 17.10 -1.28 31.78
N VAL A 199 16.48 -0.72 30.74
CA VAL A 199 16.75 -1.12 29.34
C VAL A 199 18.23 -0.96 28.99
N ARG A 200 18.83 0.20 29.32
CA ARG A 200 20.23 0.51 29.05
C ARG A 200 21.19 -0.47 29.75
N ARG A 201 20.92 -0.82 31.02
CA ARG A 201 21.70 -1.81 31.79
C ARG A 201 21.62 -3.20 31.14
N ILE A 202 20.42 -3.68 30.81
CA ILE A 202 20.22 -4.99 30.15
C ILE A 202 20.94 -5.03 28.79
N ALA A 203 20.85 -3.96 27.99
CA ALA A 203 21.52 -3.87 26.70
C ALA A 203 23.06 -3.84 26.83
N ALA A 204 23.58 -3.12 27.82
CA ALA A 204 25.02 -3.05 28.11
C ALA A 204 25.56 -4.39 28.63
N GLU A 205 24.83 -5.07 29.52
CA GLU A 205 25.23 -6.36 30.08
C GLU A 205 25.25 -7.47 29.02
N ARG A 206 24.24 -7.51 28.15
CA ARG A 206 24.22 -8.36 26.96
C ARG A 206 25.46 -8.16 26.10
N ALA A 207 25.84 -6.91 25.86
CA ALA A 207 27.05 -6.57 25.09
C ALA A 207 28.34 -6.95 25.84
N ARG A 208 28.40 -6.78 27.16
CA ARG A 208 29.56 -7.15 28.00
C ARG A 208 29.81 -8.66 27.99
N GLN A 209 28.76 -9.47 28.04
CA GLN A 209 28.87 -10.94 27.93
C GLN A 209 29.05 -11.44 26.49
N GLY A 210 28.92 -10.57 25.48
CA GLY A 210 28.89 -10.98 24.07
C GLY A 210 27.65 -11.82 23.68
N ALA A 211 26.58 -11.75 24.47
CA ALA A 211 25.40 -12.59 24.35
C ALA A 211 24.49 -12.15 23.19
N THR A 212 23.87 -13.10 22.49
CA THR A 212 22.85 -12.84 21.46
C THR A 212 21.44 -12.61 22.02
N HIS A 213 21.29 -12.70 23.35
CA HIS A 213 20.00 -12.69 24.06
C HIS A 213 20.05 -11.78 25.29
N PRO A 214 18.93 -11.14 25.67
CA PRO A 214 17.66 -11.09 24.96
C PRO A 214 17.70 -10.20 23.72
N ARG A 215 16.78 -10.41 22.77
CA ARG A 215 16.35 -9.32 21.89
C ARG A 215 15.48 -8.36 22.70
N ILE A 216 15.70 -7.06 22.56
CA ILE A 216 15.04 -6.02 23.35
C ILE A 216 14.11 -5.23 22.43
N GLU A 217 12.82 -5.22 22.74
CA GLU A 217 11.78 -4.56 21.95
C GLU A 217 10.99 -3.56 22.80
N LEU A 218 10.78 -2.36 22.28
CA LEU A 218 9.96 -1.33 22.93
C LEU A 218 8.52 -1.41 22.40
N ALA A 219 7.57 -1.85 23.22
CA ALA A 219 6.14 -1.73 22.90
C ALA A 219 5.65 -0.33 23.29
N PHE A 220 4.90 0.32 22.39
CA PHE A 220 4.39 1.68 22.58
C PHE A 220 2.92 1.74 22.16
N LEU A 221 2.01 1.89 23.12
CA LEU A 221 0.60 2.15 22.88
C LEU A 221 0.41 3.64 22.56
N VAL A 222 -0.11 3.92 21.37
CA VAL A 222 -0.35 5.27 20.85
C VAL A 222 -1.68 5.79 21.37
N PHE A 223 -1.61 6.96 21.99
CA PHE A 223 -2.71 7.80 22.46
C PHE A 223 -2.47 9.25 22.00
N ARG A 224 -3.50 10.11 22.02
CA ARG A 224 -3.35 11.55 21.72
C ARG A 224 -2.27 12.23 22.58
N HIS A 225 -2.08 11.78 23.83
CA HIS A 225 -1.09 12.36 24.75
C HIS A 225 0.38 11.97 24.47
N ASN A 226 0.66 10.99 23.62
CA ASN A 226 2.04 10.51 23.37
C ASN A 226 2.39 10.32 21.87
N GLU A 227 1.44 10.48 20.94
CA GLU A 227 1.67 10.28 19.50
C GLU A 227 2.75 11.20 18.90
N HIS A 228 2.94 12.39 19.49
CA HIS A 228 3.98 13.34 19.11
C HIS A 228 5.41 12.85 19.42
N GLU A 229 5.57 11.85 20.29
CA GLU A 229 6.85 11.24 20.63
C GLU A 229 7.28 10.13 19.64
N LEU A 230 6.36 9.67 18.77
CA LEU A 230 6.63 8.58 17.81
C LEU A 230 7.86 8.79 16.91
N PRO A 231 8.19 10.00 16.41
CA PRO A 231 9.43 10.24 15.67
C PRO A 231 10.70 10.07 16.52
N GLN A 232 10.59 10.25 17.83
CA GLN A 232 11.72 10.22 18.78
C GLN A 232 12.05 8.79 19.24
N LEU A 233 11.14 7.83 19.09
CA LEU A 233 11.32 6.43 19.49
C LEU A 233 12.60 5.80 18.93
N GLU A 234 12.92 6.02 17.65
CA GLU A 234 14.12 5.46 17.03
C GLU A 234 15.41 6.07 17.59
N VAL A 235 15.38 7.35 18.00
CA VAL A 235 16.50 8.01 18.68
C VAL A 235 16.67 7.44 20.08
N LYS A 236 15.59 7.41 20.88
CA LYS A 236 15.58 6.85 22.24
C LYS A 236 16.05 5.39 22.25
N ARG A 237 15.50 4.56 21.35
CA ARG A 237 15.87 3.15 21.19
C ARG A 237 17.37 2.95 21.01
N ARG A 238 18.00 3.75 20.13
CA ARG A 238 19.45 3.70 19.90
C ARG A 238 20.25 4.13 21.12
N GLN A 239 19.84 5.21 21.80
CA GLN A 239 20.50 5.71 23.01
C GLN A 239 20.53 4.67 24.14
N ILE A 240 19.46 3.88 24.29
CA ILE A 240 19.34 2.85 25.35
C ILE A 240 19.73 1.43 24.90
N GLY A 241 20.19 1.26 23.66
CA GLY A 241 20.66 -0.04 23.15
C GLY A 241 19.58 -1.11 22.89
N ALA A 242 18.30 -0.73 22.81
CA ALA A 242 17.22 -1.64 22.42
C ALA A 242 17.25 -1.93 20.91
N ASP A 243 16.71 -3.06 20.45
CA ASP A 243 16.89 -3.52 19.06
C ASP A 243 15.78 -3.08 18.11
N ARG A 244 14.52 -3.10 18.56
CA ARG A 244 13.34 -2.72 17.76
C ARG A 244 12.31 -1.97 18.61
N PHE A 245 11.33 -1.33 17.98
CA PHE A 245 10.14 -0.78 18.65
C PHE A 245 8.88 -1.13 17.85
N PHE A 246 7.73 -1.14 18.53
CA PHE A 246 6.44 -1.60 18.02
C PHE A 246 5.35 -0.61 18.45
N PRO A 247 5.04 0.41 17.63
CA PRO A 247 3.90 1.26 17.87
C PRO A 247 2.62 0.47 17.58
N ARG A 248 1.65 0.52 18.50
CA ARG A 248 0.32 -0.08 18.35
C ARG A 248 -0.73 0.93 18.80
N ARG A 249 -1.93 0.87 18.23
CA ARG A 249 -3.07 1.59 18.81
C ARG A 249 -3.33 1.06 20.23
N ALA A 250 -3.64 1.95 21.17
CA ALA A 250 -4.19 1.56 22.46
C ALA A 250 -5.50 0.76 22.32
N PHE A 251 -5.58 -0.41 22.94
CA PHE A 251 -6.81 -1.21 22.93
C PHE A 251 -7.69 -0.82 24.11
N ILE A 252 -8.84 -0.21 23.82
CA ILE A 252 -9.85 0.20 24.79
C ILE A 252 -11.05 -0.73 24.57
N TYR A 253 -11.38 -1.50 25.61
CA TYR A 253 -12.38 -2.59 25.54
C TYR A 253 -13.81 -2.09 25.76
N ASP A 254 -13.96 -0.96 26.42
CA ASP A 254 -15.23 -0.35 26.80
C ASP A 254 -15.00 1.16 26.95
N GLU A 255 -15.93 1.97 26.46
CA GLU A 255 -15.85 3.44 26.56
C GLU A 255 -16.13 3.92 27.98
N GLN A 256 -16.89 3.17 28.80
CA GLN A 256 -17.17 3.55 30.21
C GLN A 256 -15.93 3.53 31.12
N TYR A 257 -14.83 2.90 30.67
CA TYR A 257 -13.55 2.88 31.41
C TYR A 257 -12.56 3.93 30.90
N VAL A 258 -12.92 4.74 29.90
CA VAL A 258 -12.11 5.89 29.45
C VAL A 258 -12.23 6.99 30.51
N PRO A 259 -11.13 7.41 31.17
CA PRO A 259 -11.19 8.57 32.06
C PRO A 259 -11.51 9.83 31.26
N ASP A 260 -12.31 10.74 31.81
CA ASP A 260 -12.77 12.00 31.17
C ASP A 260 -11.63 12.94 30.69
N HIS A 261 -10.40 12.65 31.09
CA HIS A 261 -9.19 13.35 30.66
C HIS A 261 -8.93 13.13 29.14
N PRO A 262 -8.96 14.19 28.29
CA PRO A 262 -8.95 14.09 26.83
C PRO A 262 -7.81 13.26 26.22
N GLY A 263 -6.67 13.15 26.91
CA GLY A 263 -5.53 12.35 26.47
C GLY A 263 -5.79 10.84 26.40
N PHE A 264 -6.83 10.30 27.04
CA PHE A 264 -7.18 8.86 26.98
C PHE A 264 -8.21 8.51 25.91
N GLN A 265 -8.80 9.51 25.25
CA GLN A 265 -9.68 9.28 24.12
C GLN A 265 -8.97 8.34 23.12
N PRO A 266 -9.57 7.19 22.75
CA PRO A 266 -9.05 6.44 21.63
C PRO A 266 -9.00 7.39 20.44
N MET A 267 -7.89 7.38 19.71
CA MET A 267 -7.86 7.92 18.36
C MET A 267 -8.99 7.19 17.61
N GLN A 268 -10.09 7.85 17.23
CA GLN A 268 -11.22 7.14 16.63
C GLN A 268 -10.87 6.71 15.18
N GLU A 269 -10.03 7.46 14.48
CA GLU A 269 -9.95 7.53 13.00
C GLU A 269 -8.96 6.56 12.31
N LEU A 270 -8.46 5.53 13.00
CA LEU A 270 -7.36 4.63 12.58
C LEU A 270 -7.60 3.15 12.95
N LEU A 271 -8.78 2.59 12.68
CA LEU A 271 -8.98 1.13 12.61
C LEU A 271 -10.12 0.78 11.63
N GLY A 272 -9.78 0.79 10.34
CA GLY A 272 -10.42 -0.03 9.30
C GLY A 272 -9.43 -1.06 8.73
N GLY A 273 -8.38 -1.42 9.49
CA GLY A 273 -7.25 -2.19 8.94
C GLY A 273 -6.23 -2.70 9.97
N ARG A 274 -5.75 -3.93 9.76
CA ARG A 274 -4.86 -4.68 10.66
C ARG A 274 -3.46 -4.05 10.73
N CYS A 275 -3.14 -3.36 11.83
CA CYS A 275 -1.83 -2.75 12.06
C CYS A 275 -0.76 -3.79 12.48
N ALA A 276 -0.26 -4.57 11.50
CA ALA A 276 0.83 -5.52 11.66
C ALA A 276 1.95 -5.23 10.66
N ASN A 277 3.20 -5.45 11.08
CA ASN A 277 4.44 -5.36 10.27
C ASN A 277 5.00 -3.96 9.94
N VAL A 278 5.07 -3.04 10.91
CA VAL A 278 5.94 -1.84 10.82
C VAL A 278 7.36 -2.17 11.31
N VAL A 279 8.02 -3.15 10.67
CA VAL A 279 9.35 -3.63 11.10
C VAL A 279 10.19 -4.14 9.92
N GLU A 280 10.88 -3.26 9.21
CA GLU A 280 12.32 -3.37 8.87
C GLU A 280 12.85 -2.18 8.05
N ARG A 281 14.19 -2.00 8.06
CA ARG A 281 14.99 -1.03 7.28
C ARG A 281 14.85 0.47 7.60
N ALA A 282 15.24 0.84 8.82
CA ALA A 282 15.89 2.14 9.04
C ALA A 282 17.37 2.07 8.60
N ALA A 283 17.64 2.24 7.30
CA ALA A 283 19.01 2.25 6.77
C ALA A 283 19.79 3.48 7.28
N LEU A 284 21.01 3.27 7.78
CA LEU A 284 21.93 4.34 8.19
C LEU A 284 22.81 4.77 7.00
N PRO A 285 23.22 6.06 6.92
CA PRO A 285 24.21 6.51 5.96
C PRO A 285 25.52 5.72 6.08
N ARG A 286 26.13 5.41 4.92
CA ARG A 286 27.44 4.76 4.86
C ARG A 286 28.58 5.77 5.00
N ASP A 287 28.90 6.21 6.22
CA ASP A 287 30.29 6.54 6.54
C ASP A 287 30.59 6.45 8.04
N ALA A 288 31.21 5.34 8.44
CA ALA A 288 31.79 5.11 9.76
C ALA A 288 33.01 4.17 9.59
N ARG A 289 34.10 4.71 9.04
CA ARG A 289 35.34 3.95 8.76
C ARG A 289 36.10 3.57 10.03
N ILE A 290 35.65 2.56 10.75
CA ILE A 290 36.46 1.94 11.82
C ILE A 290 37.36 0.87 11.20
N GLN A 291 38.67 1.14 11.16
CA GLN A 291 39.67 0.17 10.75
C GLN A 291 39.74 -0.98 11.77
N ARG A 292 39.59 -2.23 11.33
CA ARG A 292 40.15 -3.39 12.03
C ARG A 292 40.98 -4.23 11.07
N ARG A 293 42.18 -4.63 11.52
CA ARG A 293 43.26 -5.17 10.68
C ARG A 293 42.96 -6.59 10.20
N ARG A 294 43.61 -6.97 9.10
CA ARG A 294 43.57 -8.33 8.53
C ARG A 294 44.22 -9.34 9.48
N GLY A 295 43.52 -10.44 9.77
CA GLY A 295 44.11 -11.69 10.25
C GLY A 295 43.84 -12.81 9.23
N ARG A 296 44.87 -13.54 8.81
CA ARG A 296 44.73 -14.73 7.94
C ARG A 296 44.88 -15.99 8.80
N GLY A 297 43.97 -16.94 8.65
CA GLY A 297 44.04 -18.29 9.23
C GLY A 297 43.49 -19.34 8.24
N PRO A 298 44.02 -20.58 8.18
CA PRO A 298 43.79 -21.49 7.07
C PRO A 298 42.53 -22.38 7.21
N ARG A 299 42.05 -22.90 6.07
CA ARG A 299 41.03 -23.96 5.99
C ARG A 299 41.66 -25.36 5.86
N PRO A 300 41.17 -26.38 6.59
CA PRO A 300 41.37 -27.80 6.24
C PRO A 300 40.58 -28.22 4.98
N ARG A 301 40.84 -29.44 4.48
CA ARG A 301 40.23 -30.03 3.26
C ARG A 301 39.68 -31.45 3.49
N ARG A 302 38.53 -31.72 2.84
CA ARG A 302 38.11 -33.01 2.20
C ARG A 302 38.20 -34.36 2.94
N GLY A 303 37.04 -35.02 3.02
CA GLY A 303 36.79 -36.46 2.78
C GLY A 303 35.28 -36.61 2.54
N ARG A 304 34.69 -37.26 1.52
CA ARG A 304 35.07 -38.28 0.52
C ARG A 304 35.05 -39.76 1.00
N THR A 305 33.86 -40.36 0.96
CA THR A 305 33.59 -41.77 0.63
C THR A 305 32.20 -41.90 -0.02
N ASN A 306 31.84 -43.09 -0.54
CA ASN A 306 30.74 -43.31 -1.49
C ASN A 306 29.74 -44.41 -0.99
N PRO A 307 28.65 -44.76 -1.71
CA PRO A 307 27.49 -45.51 -1.18
C PRO A 307 27.47 -46.99 -1.59
N VAL A 308 26.48 -47.78 -1.12
CA VAL A 308 26.05 -49.04 -1.78
C VAL A 308 24.68 -49.57 -1.33
N SER A 309 24.02 -50.36 -2.19
CA SER A 309 22.83 -51.22 -1.95
C SER A 309 21.50 -50.52 -1.55
N LEU A 310 20.42 -51.19 -1.14
CA LEU A 310 19.44 -52.13 -1.78
C LEU A 310 18.10 -51.95 -0.98
N LEU A 311 16.95 -52.62 -1.21
CA LEU A 311 16.09 -52.97 -2.37
C LEU A 311 14.87 -53.76 -1.81
N ARG A 312 13.71 -53.78 -2.52
CA ARG A 312 12.45 -54.54 -2.22
C ARG A 312 11.62 -53.95 -1.06
N PHE A 313 10.30 -54.15 -0.93
CA PHE A 313 9.26 -55.02 -1.54
C PHE A 313 8.09 -54.11 -2.08
N ARG A 314 7.30 -54.38 -3.14
CA ARG A 314 6.18 -55.37 -3.37
C ARG A 314 5.20 -55.46 -2.18
N GLU A 315 3.86 -55.37 -2.28
CA GLU A 315 2.87 -55.17 -3.35
C GLU A 315 1.61 -54.50 -2.71
N ALA A 316 0.36 -54.45 -3.20
CA ALA A 316 -0.37 -55.18 -4.25
C ALA A 316 -1.57 -54.37 -4.86
N LEU A 317 -2.29 -55.08 -5.74
CA LEU A 317 -3.69 -55.01 -6.22
C LEU A 317 -4.73 -54.18 -5.41
N GLY A 318 -5.79 -53.62 -6.02
CA GLY A 318 -6.17 -53.54 -7.44
C GLY A 318 -7.70 -53.42 -7.68
N ASN A 319 -8.11 -52.97 -8.88
CA ASN A 319 -9.47 -53.06 -9.47
C ASN A 319 -10.63 -52.26 -8.79
N ALA A 320 -11.71 -51.83 -9.48
CA ALA A 320 -11.94 -51.64 -10.92
C ALA A 320 -13.11 -50.66 -11.22
N ALA A 321 -13.07 -50.07 -12.43
CA ALA A 321 -14.16 -49.84 -13.40
C ALA A 321 -15.55 -49.21 -13.01
N THR A 322 -15.78 -48.00 -13.58
CA THR A 322 -16.88 -47.59 -14.52
C THR A 322 -18.38 -47.77 -14.22
N PHE A 323 -19.18 -46.72 -14.50
CA PHE A 323 -20.27 -46.71 -15.51
C PHE A 323 -20.72 -45.26 -15.86
N SER A 324 -21.67 -45.06 -16.80
CA SER A 324 -21.98 -43.74 -17.41
C SER A 324 -23.42 -43.52 -17.95
N LEU A 325 -23.75 -42.25 -18.22
CA LEU A 325 -24.72 -41.68 -19.20
C LEU A 325 -26.26 -41.65 -18.95
N SER A 326 -26.87 -40.51 -19.36
CA SER A 326 -28.28 -40.25 -19.78
C SER A 326 -29.43 -40.53 -18.78
N GLY A 327 -30.62 -39.92 -18.83
CA GLY A 327 -31.29 -38.82 -19.61
C GLY A 327 -32.60 -38.46 -18.85
N ALA A 328 -33.65 -37.74 -19.29
CA ALA A 328 -33.99 -36.74 -20.33
C ALA A 328 -35.56 -36.69 -20.38
N ALA A 329 -36.20 -35.50 -20.44
CA ALA A 329 -37.69 -35.26 -20.44
C ALA A 329 -38.46 -35.76 -19.18
N GLY A 330 -39.73 -35.40 -18.84
CA GLY A 330 -40.80 -34.50 -19.37
C GLY A 330 -41.99 -34.48 -18.34
N ILE A 331 -43.21 -33.95 -18.52
CA ILE A 331 -43.88 -32.96 -19.41
C ILE A 331 -45.32 -32.64 -18.84
N SER A 332 -45.81 -31.38 -18.91
CA SER A 332 -47.22 -30.90 -18.63
C SER A 332 -47.78 -31.05 -17.18
N GLY A 333 -48.87 -30.37 -16.74
CA GLY A 333 -49.64 -29.25 -17.33
C GLY A 333 -50.94 -28.85 -16.54
N THR A 334 -51.49 -27.66 -16.84
CA THR A 334 -52.89 -27.16 -16.61
C THR A 334 -53.51 -27.03 -15.18
N GLY A 335 -54.24 -25.92 -14.96
CA GLY A 335 -55.15 -25.66 -13.81
C GLY A 335 -55.56 -24.16 -13.76
N ALA A 336 -56.82 -23.79 -13.43
CA ALA A 336 -57.31 -22.43 -13.72
C ALA A 336 -58.40 -21.82 -12.81
N ARG A 337 -58.29 -20.48 -12.63
CA ARG A 337 -59.35 -19.45 -12.48
C ARG A 337 -60.17 -19.32 -11.17
N ILE A 338 -60.96 -18.22 -11.15
CA ILE A 338 -61.90 -17.70 -10.12
C ILE A 338 -61.16 -16.88 -9.02
N SER A 339 -61.60 -15.68 -8.60
CA SER A 339 -62.82 -14.89 -8.88
C SER A 339 -62.54 -13.41 -9.26
N GLN A 340 -63.58 -12.69 -9.70
CA GLN A 340 -63.67 -11.22 -9.72
C GLN A 340 -64.90 -10.80 -8.90
N HIS A 341 -64.83 -9.71 -8.12
CA HIS A 341 -65.87 -8.65 -8.05
C HIS A 341 -65.50 -7.54 -7.05
N ALA A 342 -65.26 -6.32 -7.55
CA ALA A 342 -65.35 -5.04 -6.83
C ALA A 342 -65.04 -3.92 -7.85
N ALA A 343 -66.07 -3.39 -8.52
CA ALA A 343 -65.92 -2.35 -9.53
C ALA A 343 -66.78 -1.12 -9.18
N GLU A 344 -66.22 0.07 -9.44
CA GLU A 344 -66.89 1.39 -9.36
C GLU A 344 -67.29 1.82 -7.93
N ARG A 345 -67.25 3.11 -7.55
CA ARG A 345 -67.17 4.39 -8.29
C ARG A 345 -66.12 5.28 -7.58
N GLY A 346 -65.49 6.30 -8.18
CA GLY A 346 -65.48 6.74 -9.58
C GLY A 346 -65.03 8.21 -9.74
N ARG A 347 -64.43 8.53 -10.89
CA ARG A 347 -64.34 9.89 -11.51
C ARG A 347 -63.65 11.04 -10.73
N ALA A 348 -62.33 11.16 -10.86
CA ALA A 348 -61.65 12.45 -11.14
C ALA A 348 -60.20 12.25 -11.64
N ARG A 349 -59.65 13.24 -12.36
CA ARG A 349 -58.23 13.38 -12.73
C ARG A 349 -57.60 12.24 -13.57
N GLY A 350 -58.39 11.60 -14.43
CA GLY A 350 -57.93 10.71 -15.50
C GLY A 350 -57.60 11.41 -16.84
N HIS A 351 -56.99 12.61 -16.82
CA HIS A 351 -56.70 13.41 -18.03
C HIS A 351 -55.27 13.97 -18.01
N LEU A 352 -54.28 13.18 -18.49
CA LEU A 352 -52.96 13.65 -18.95
C LEU A 352 -52.04 12.52 -19.49
N LEU A 353 -52.32 11.25 -19.24
CA LEU A 353 -51.41 10.12 -19.54
C LEU A 353 -51.96 9.10 -20.56
N GLN A 354 -52.67 9.56 -21.60
CA GLN A 354 -53.16 8.67 -22.67
C GLN A 354 -52.93 9.18 -24.12
N GLN A 355 -51.95 10.07 -24.33
CA GLN A 355 -51.40 10.37 -25.67
C GLN A 355 -49.87 10.19 -25.67
N SER A 356 -49.39 9.00 -26.03
CA SER A 356 -47.97 8.73 -26.41
C SER A 356 -47.67 7.25 -26.74
N ARG A 357 -48.44 6.29 -26.21
CA ARG A 357 -48.23 4.84 -26.43
C ARG A 357 -48.90 4.27 -27.69
N ALA A 358 -48.75 4.96 -28.82
CA ALA A 358 -49.28 4.51 -30.12
C ALA A 358 -48.43 4.92 -31.35
N ALA A 359 -47.14 5.21 -31.19
CA ALA A 359 -46.30 5.73 -32.30
C ALA A 359 -44.80 5.40 -32.21
N ARG A 360 -44.41 4.14 -31.96
CA ARG A 360 -42.99 3.70 -31.93
C ARG A 360 -42.75 2.30 -32.53
N THR A 361 -43.01 2.15 -33.82
CA THR A 361 -42.62 0.99 -34.64
C THR A 361 -41.87 1.46 -35.91
N GLY A 362 -40.98 0.62 -36.45
CA GLY A 362 -40.27 0.87 -37.71
C GLY A 362 -39.21 1.99 -37.68
N ALA A 363 -39.63 3.24 -37.94
CA ALA A 363 -38.81 4.30 -38.52
C ALA A 363 -37.53 4.69 -37.76
N GLY A 364 -37.46 4.46 -36.44
CA GLY A 364 -36.29 4.80 -35.62
C GLY A 364 -35.04 3.96 -35.93
N HIS A 365 -35.21 2.68 -36.29
CA HIS A 365 -34.08 1.77 -36.50
C HIS A 365 -33.41 2.01 -37.85
N GLU A 366 -34.20 2.16 -38.92
CA GLU A 366 -33.69 2.44 -40.26
C GLU A 366 -32.94 3.79 -40.34
N ARG A 367 -33.39 4.81 -39.61
CA ARG A 367 -32.70 6.11 -39.59
C ARG A 367 -31.29 6.00 -38.99
N ALA A 368 -31.11 5.16 -37.96
CA ALA A 368 -29.81 4.86 -37.39
C ALA A 368 -28.93 4.03 -38.34
N VAL A 369 -29.49 3.05 -39.05
CA VAL A 369 -28.76 2.24 -40.04
C VAL A 369 -28.34 3.06 -41.26
N ARG A 370 -29.21 3.93 -41.80
CA ARG A 370 -28.85 4.84 -42.90
C ARG A 370 -27.75 5.83 -42.50
N LEU A 371 -27.72 6.29 -41.24
CA LEU A 371 -26.63 7.13 -40.72
C LEU A 371 -25.28 6.39 -40.62
N MET A 372 -25.27 5.06 -40.47
CA MET A 372 -24.03 4.27 -40.51
C MET A 372 -23.56 3.93 -41.95
N ASN A 373 -24.48 3.88 -42.91
CA ASN A 373 -24.26 3.41 -44.28
C ASN A 373 -24.22 4.53 -45.34
N GLY A 374 -24.37 5.81 -44.96
CA GLY A 374 -24.18 6.94 -45.87
C GLY A 374 -22.74 7.04 -46.41
N PRO A 375 -22.52 7.66 -47.58
CA PRO A 375 -21.19 7.74 -48.21
C PRO A 375 -20.22 8.50 -47.31
N ARG A 376 -19.27 7.77 -46.72
CA ARG A 376 -18.24 8.34 -45.85
C ARG A 376 -17.29 9.20 -46.69
N LYS A 377 -17.30 10.52 -46.48
CA LYS A 377 -16.19 11.39 -46.91
C LYS A 377 -14.88 10.80 -46.38
N GLN A 378 -13.95 10.48 -47.28
CA GLN A 378 -12.64 9.92 -46.94
C GLN A 378 -11.74 10.97 -46.27
N THR A 379 -12.06 11.32 -45.03
CA THR A 379 -11.03 11.79 -44.09
C THR A 379 -10.24 10.57 -43.61
N SER A 380 -8.92 10.67 -43.56
CA SER A 380 -8.03 9.56 -43.20
C SER A 380 -8.25 9.14 -41.74
N SER A 381 -9.10 8.14 -41.53
CA SER A 381 -9.57 7.71 -40.21
C SER A 381 -8.55 6.81 -39.51
N VAL A 382 -7.35 7.33 -39.25
CA VAL A 382 -6.38 6.71 -38.35
C VAL A 382 -7.02 6.57 -36.97
N ALA A 383 -7.32 5.33 -36.55
CA ALA A 383 -7.90 5.06 -35.25
C ALA A 383 -6.82 5.11 -34.17
N GLY A 384 -7.05 5.86 -33.09
CA GLY A 384 -6.04 6.08 -32.04
C GLY A 384 -6.66 6.61 -30.76
N PRO A 385 -5.84 6.93 -29.74
CA PRO A 385 -6.30 7.54 -28.51
C PRO A 385 -6.80 8.97 -28.77
N GLU A 386 -7.78 9.42 -27.99
CA GLU A 386 -8.21 10.83 -27.97
C GLU A 386 -7.37 11.69 -27.01
N ARG A 387 -6.55 11.05 -26.15
CA ARG A 387 -5.77 11.70 -25.10
C ARG A 387 -4.36 11.15 -24.97
N ALA A 388 -3.39 12.04 -24.77
CA ALA A 388 -2.03 11.66 -24.41
C ALA A 388 -1.52 12.47 -23.21
N TRP A 389 -0.89 11.79 -22.26
CA TRP A 389 0.07 12.43 -21.36
C TRP A 389 1.47 12.30 -21.97
N ILE A 390 2.26 13.36 -21.90
CA ILE A 390 3.63 13.38 -22.45
C ILE A 390 4.63 13.94 -21.43
N VAL A 391 5.79 13.28 -21.35
CA VAL A 391 6.90 13.66 -20.49
C VAL A 391 8.05 14.15 -21.35
N THR A 392 8.39 15.43 -21.25
CA THR A 392 9.54 16.02 -21.95
C THR A 392 10.85 15.79 -21.20
N THR A 393 10.80 15.67 -19.88
CA THR A 393 11.96 15.37 -19.01
C THR A 393 11.50 14.81 -17.65
N SER A 394 12.36 14.02 -17.01
CA SER A 394 12.19 13.57 -15.61
C SER A 394 12.94 14.44 -14.59
N LYS A 395 13.64 15.49 -15.06
CA LYS A 395 14.35 16.48 -14.24
C LYS A 395 13.39 17.47 -13.60
N CYS A 396 13.75 18.00 -12.44
CA CYS A 396 13.01 19.06 -11.75
C CYS A 396 13.98 19.92 -10.93
N ASN A 397 13.75 21.24 -10.93
CA ASN A 397 14.54 22.22 -10.17
C ASN A 397 14.21 22.27 -8.67
N LEU A 398 13.17 21.57 -8.22
CA LEU A 398 12.75 21.50 -6.81
C LEU A 398 12.95 20.09 -6.22
N ASN A 399 13.04 20.05 -4.88
CA ASN A 399 13.27 18.84 -4.08
C ASN A 399 12.15 18.65 -3.03
N CYS A 400 10.89 18.77 -3.46
CA CYS A 400 9.74 18.95 -2.59
C CYS A 400 9.50 17.76 -1.64
N LEU A 401 9.12 18.05 -0.38
CA LEU A 401 9.02 17.09 0.73
C LEU A 401 8.02 15.95 0.47
N HIS A 402 6.99 16.21 -0.33
CA HIS A 402 5.97 15.24 -0.74
C HIS A 402 6.35 14.43 -2.00
N CYS A 403 7.40 14.80 -2.72
CA CYS A 403 7.77 14.18 -3.99
C CYS A 403 8.72 13.00 -3.75
N ALA A 404 8.56 11.90 -4.49
CA ALA A 404 9.48 10.77 -4.42
C ALA A 404 10.93 11.14 -4.84
N ARG A 405 11.14 12.19 -5.64
CA ARG A 405 12.47 12.78 -5.91
C ARG A 405 13.15 13.40 -4.68
N SER A 406 12.48 13.52 -3.54
CA SER A 406 13.14 13.84 -2.27
C SER A 406 14.04 12.69 -1.77
N ILE A 407 13.90 11.48 -2.32
CA ILE A 407 14.77 10.33 -2.06
C ILE A 407 15.93 10.36 -3.08
N PRO A 408 17.21 10.40 -2.64
CA PRO A 408 18.36 10.60 -3.53
C PRO A 408 18.41 9.64 -4.71
N GLU A 409 18.16 8.35 -4.49
CA GLU A 409 18.27 7.30 -5.50
C GLU A 409 17.27 7.51 -6.66
N TYR A 410 16.04 7.94 -6.34
CA TYR A 410 15.04 8.30 -7.36
C TYR A 410 15.34 9.64 -8.03
N ARG A 411 16.04 10.55 -7.34
CA ARG A 411 16.49 11.82 -7.92
C ARG A 411 17.59 11.60 -8.95
N GLU A 412 18.59 10.81 -8.59
CA GLU A 412 19.71 10.42 -9.46
C GLU A 412 19.21 9.66 -10.70
N GLU A 413 18.35 8.65 -10.52
CA GLU A 413 17.77 7.90 -11.66
C GLU A 413 16.98 8.82 -12.61
N ALA A 414 16.25 9.79 -12.08
CA ALA A 414 15.45 10.75 -12.84
C ALA A 414 16.25 11.91 -13.46
N GLU A 415 17.41 12.27 -12.90
CA GLU A 415 18.34 13.28 -13.47
C GLU A 415 19.27 12.68 -14.52
N ALA A 416 19.63 11.39 -14.38
CA ALA A 416 20.40 10.63 -15.36
C ALA A 416 19.62 10.32 -16.66
N VAL A 417 18.33 10.65 -16.75
CA VAL A 417 17.58 10.51 -18.01
C VAL A 417 17.82 11.71 -18.93
N PRO A 418 18.17 11.51 -20.22
CA PRO A 418 18.13 12.60 -21.19
C PRO A 418 16.70 13.16 -21.34
N ASP A 419 16.60 14.42 -21.76
CA ASP A 419 15.32 15.00 -22.18
C ASP A 419 14.85 14.33 -23.49
N MET A 420 13.55 14.41 -23.78
CA MET A 420 12.97 13.80 -24.98
C MET A 420 13.63 14.31 -26.28
N GLU A 421 14.15 13.37 -27.07
CA GLU A 421 14.75 13.63 -28.37
C GLU A 421 13.71 14.07 -29.42
N ASP A 422 14.13 14.91 -30.38
CA ASP A 422 13.23 15.51 -31.35
C ASP A 422 12.60 14.48 -32.29
N GLU A 423 13.27 13.38 -32.63
CA GLU A 423 12.68 12.31 -33.44
C GLU A 423 11.63 11.50 -32.66
N VAL A 424 11.80 11.29 -31.35
CA VAL A 424 10.74 10.67 -30.51
C VAL A 424 9.50 11.57 -30.50
N PHE A 425 9.71 12.88 -30.33
CA PHE A 425 8.61 13.85 -30.40
C PHE A 425 8.00 13.95 -31.80
N SER A 426 8.80 13.93 -32.87
CA SER A 426 8.34 13.99 -34.26
C SER A 426 7.56 12.73 -34.66
N ARG A 427 7.89 11.56 -34.09
CA ARG A 427 7.05 10.36 -34.23
C ARG A 427 5.72 10.50 -33.50
N PHE A 428 5.71 11.06 -32.28
CA PHE A 428 4.47 11.35 -31.56
C PHE A 428 3.57 12.34 -32.33
N GLU A 429 4.15 13.42 -32.84
CA GLU A 429 3.50 14.43 -33.69
C GLU A 429 2.92 13.82 -34.98
N ARG A 430 3.67 12.96 -35.68
CA ARG A 430 3.21 12.33 -36.93
C ARG A 430 2.20 11.19 -36.72
N GLN A 431 2.37 10.37 -35.68
CA GLN A 431 1.65 9.08 -35.53
C GLN A 431 0.53 9.09 -34.47
N VAL A 432 0.56 10.02 -33.51
CA VAL A 432 -0.38 10.06 -32.37
C VAL A 432 -1.19 11.34 -32.34
N ALA A 433 -0.54 12.51 -32.47
CA ALA A 433 -1.21 13.80 -32.39
C ALA A 433 -2.43 13.99 -33.32
N PRO A 434 -2.48 13.43 -34.56
CA PRO A 434 -3.64 13.55 -35.43
C PRO A 434 -4.91 12.85 -34.92
N THR A 435 -4.85 12.06 -33.84
CA THR A 435 -6.02 11.45 -33.20
C THR A 435 -6.42 12.13 -31.88
N LEU A 436 -5.58 13.02 -31.35
CA LEU A 436 -5.78 13.65 -30.04
C LEU A 436 -6.80 14.81 -30.07
N ARG A 437 -7.61 14.88 -29.02
CA ARG A 437 -8.43 16.03 -28.65
C ARG A 437 -7.78 16.86 -27.53
N THR A 438 -7.08 16.20 -26.61
CA THR A 438 -6.36 16.81 -25.48
C THR A 438 -4.97 16.20 -25.32
N VAL A 439 -3.96 17.02 -25.06
CA VAL A 439 -2.63 16.58 -24.60
C VAL A 439 -2.33 17.21 -23.23
N GLN A 440 -1.64 16.49 -22.35
CA GLN A 440 -1.15 17.00 -21.07
C GLN A 440 0.35 16.78 -20.92
N PHE A 441 1.08 17.89 -20.72
CA PHE A 441 2.47 17.89 -20.31
C PHE A 441 2.56 17.77 -18.79
N GLY A 442 3.34 16.79 -18.31
CA GLY A 442 3.49 16.50 -16.87
C GLY A 442 2.38 15.62 -16.28
N GLY A 443 2.33 15.54 -14.95
CA GLY A 443 1.30 14.82 -14.20
C GLY A 443 1.40 13.28 -14.22
N THR A 444 2.46 12.72 -14.83
CA THR A 444 2.71 11.26 -14.92
C THR A 444 4.14 10.86 -14.56
N ASN A 445 5.06 11.82 -14.62
CA ASN A 445 6.44 11.79 -14.19
C ASN A 445 6.62 12.59 -12.90
N LEU A 446 7.78 12.46 -12.27
CA LEU A 446 8.18 13.26 -11.11
C LEU A 446 8.91 14.57 -11.50
N GLY A 447 9.06 14.85 -12.80
CA GLY A 447 9.77 16.01 -13.34
C GLY A 447 8.94 17.28 -13.47
N GLU A 448 9.60 18.39 -13.74
CA GLU A 448 9.00 19.69 -14.08
C GLU A 448 9.06 19.88 -15.61
N PRO A 449 7.93 19.90 -16.35
CA PRO A 449 7.97 20.02 -17.80
C PRO A 449 8.65 21.31 -18.28
N MET A 450 8.52 22.43 -17.55
CA MET A 450 9.13 23.72 -17.91
C MET A 450 10.65 23.77 -17.71
N PHE A 451 11.25 22.74 -17.09
CA PHE A 451 12.70 22.54 -17.04
C PHE A 451 13.25 22.21 -18.43
N SER A 452 12.48 21.52 -19.27
CA SER A 452 12.92 21.17 -20.62
C SER A 452 12.89 22.40 -21.54
N ARG A 453 14.04 22.71 -22.16
CA ARG A 453 14.20 23.86 -23.07
C ARG A 453 13.36 23.78 -24.36
N LYS A 454 12.71 22.64 -24.61
CA LYS A 454 11.94 22.36 -25.83
C LYS A 454 10.43 22.43 -25.64
N LEU A 455 9.94 22.63 -24.41
CA LEU A 455 8.51 22.57 -24.09
C LEU A 455 7.69 23.54 -24.96
N GLU A 456 8.07 24.82 -25.00
CA GLU A 456 7.33 25.82 -25.77
C GLU A 456 7.27 25.50 -27.28
N THR A 457 8.36 24.99 -27.87
CA THR A 457 8.42 24.56 -29.28
C THR A 457 7.59 23.31 -29.55
N TYR A 458 7.58 22.36 -28.62
CA TYR A 458 6.75 21.15 -28.69
C TYR A 458 5.25 21.49 -28.59
N ILE A 459 4.87 22.46 -27.76
CA ILE A 459 3.48 22.96 -27.69
C ILE A 459 3.08 23.67 -29.00
N GLU A 460 3.94 24.56 -29.51
CA GLU A 460 3.72 25.27 -30.78
C GLU A 460 3.49 24.30 -31.95
N ARG A 461 4.34 23.27 -32.06
CA ARG A 461 4.23 22.20 -33.05
C ARG A 461 2.89 21.47 -32.99
N LEU A 462 2.45 21.07 -31.80
CA LEU A 462 1.17 20.37 -31.62
C LEU A 462 -0.05 21.26 -31.89
N ARG A 463 0.07 22.58 -31.67
CA ARG A 463 -0.99 23.55 -31.99
C ARG A 463 -1.26 23.70 -33.50
N ARG A 464 -0.42 23.14 -34.36
CA ARG A 464 -0.64 23.03 -35.81
C ARG A 464 -1.63 21.91 -36.20
N SER A 465 -2.24 21.21 -35.24
CA SER A 465 -3.22 20.15 -35.46
C SER A 465 -4.65 20.62 -35.14
N ASP A 466 -5.51 20.72 -36.17
CA ASP A 466 -6.90 21.20 -36.07
C ASP A 466 -7.79 20.40 -35.11
N ARG A 467 -7.40 19.16 -34.77
CA ARG A 467 -8.12 18.30 -33.81
C ARG A 467 -7.78 18.61 -32.36
N LEU A 468 -6.64 19.23 -32.08
CA LEU A 468 -6.12 19.41 -30.72
C LEU A 468 -6.76 20.62 -30.02
N ARG A 469 -7.92 20.38 -29.39
CA ARG A 469 -8.69 21.39 -28.67
C ARG A 469 -7.92 21.96 -27.47
N GLU A 470 -7.36 21.08 -26.64
CA GLU A 470 -6.86 21.44 -25.31
C GLU A 470 -5.41 20.99 -25.10
N VAL A 471 -4.55 21.92 -24.67
CA VAL A 471 -3.17 21.63 -24.22
C VAL A 471 -3.07 21.99 -22.74
N LYS A 472 -2.80 20.99 -21.90
CA LYS A 472 -2.59 21.16 -20.45
C LYS A 472 -1.11 21.14 -20.11
N LEU A 473 -0.73 21.97 -19.15
CA LEU A 473 0.61 21.98 -18.55
C LEU A 473 0.47 21.93 -17.03
N GLN A 474 1.00 20.89 -16.39
CA GLN A 474 1.18 20.88 -14.94
C GLN A 474 2.60 21.33 -14.59
N THR A 475 2.72 22.29 -13.67
CA THR A 475 4.01 22.89 -13.28
C THR A 475 4.06 23.23 -11.79
N ASN A 476 5.27 23.37 -11.25
CA ASN A 476 5.58 23.93 -9.93
C ASN A 476 5.56 25.46 -9.86
N GLY A 477 5.36 26.14 -11.01
CA GLY A 477 5.23 27.60 -11.09
C GLY A 477 6.53 28.40 -11.10
N THR A 478 7.70 27.84 -10.73
CA THR A 478 8.95 28.61 -10.65
C THR A 478 9.44 29.14 -12.00
N TYR A 479 8.97 28.54 -13.10
CA TYR A 479 9.28 28.99 -14.47
C TYR A 479 8.24 29.95 -15.06
N LEU A 480 7.19 30.30 -14.30
CA LEU A 480 6.27 31.40 -14.61
C LEU A 480 6.82 32.76 -14.15
N LEU A 481 7.89 32.78 -13.35
CA LEU A 481 8.60 34.00 -12.92
C LEU A 481 9.16 34.87 -14.08
N THR A 482 9.08 34.40 -15.33
CA THR A 482 9.53 35.12 -16.53
C THR A 482 8.32 35.52 -17.38
N ARG A 483 8.05 36.84 -17.51
CA ARG A 483 6.92 37.37 -18.30
C ARG A 483 6.87 36.81 -19.73
N ALA A 484 7.99 36.77 -20.43
CA ALA A 484 8.10 36.20 -21.78
C ALA A 484 7.76 34.70 -21.89
N ARG A 485 7.80 33.93 -20.79
CA ARG A 485 7.30 32.54 -20.75
C ARG A 485 5.79 32.51 -20.57
N MET A 486 5.23 33.37 -19.71
CA MET A 486 3.78 33.50 -19.56
C MET A 486 3.12 33.96 -20.86
N GLU A 487 3.68 34.96 -21.53
CA GLU A 487 3.19 35.49 -22.82
C GLU A 487 3.08 34.39 -23.90
N ARG A 488 4.14 33.58 -24.08
CA ARG A 488 4.08 32.44 -25.00
C ARG A 488 3.01 31.42 -24.63
N LEU A 489 2.84 31.09 -23.35
CA LEU A 489 1.84 30.11 -22.91
C LEU A 489 0.40 30.62 -23.08
N VAL A 490 0.15 31.91 -22.86
CA VAL A 490 -1.16 32.55 -23.09
C VAL A 490 -1.48 32.62 -24.59
N GLN A 491 -0.50 33.00 -25.43
CA GLN A 491 -0.63 32.98 -26.90
C GLN A 491 -0.86 31.56 -27.44
N GLN A 492 -0.15 30.56 -26.92
CA GLN A 492 -0.34 29.14 -27.23
C GLN A 492 -1.63 28.54 -26.62
N ASN A 493 -2.46 29.37 -25.96
CA ASN A 493 -3.73 29.00 -25.36
C ASN A 493 -3.60 27.85 -24.34
N VAL A 494 -2.49 27.79 -23.60
CA VAL A 494 -2.17 26.66 -22.71
C VAL A 494 -2.97 26.79 -21.40
N ARG A 495 -3.55 25.67 -20.97
CA ARG A 495 -4.28 25.55 -19.71
C ARG A 495 -3.31 25.11 -18.61
N ILE A 496 -2.97 26.02 -17.69
CA ILE A 496 -1.87 25.83 -16.73
C ILE A 496 -2.43 25.40 -15.37
N MET A 497 -1.93 24.28 -14.86
CA MET A 497 -2.22 23.78 -13.52
C MET A 497 -0.98 23.93 -12.63
N VAL A 498 -0.99 24.95 -11.76
CA VAL A 498 0.11 25.23 -10.83
C VAL A 498 -0.08 24.40 -9.57
N SER A 499 0.96 23.66 -9.19
CA SER A 499 0.93 22.74 -8.05
C SER A 499 1.46 23.45 -6.79
N LEU A 500 0.59 23.67 -5.82
CA LEU A 500 0.84 24.32 -4.54
C LEU A 500 0.56 23.32 -3.41
N GLU A 501 1.31 23.29 -2.32
CA GLU A 501 0.94 22.51 -1.11
C GLU A 501 1.07 23.35 0.16
N GLY A 502 1.21 24.66 -0.03
CA GLY A 502 1.12 25.70 0.97
C GLY A 502 0.61 26.98 0.30
N VAL A 503 -0.14 27.81 1.04
CA VAL A 503 -0.50 29.18 0.63
C VAL A 503 -0.02 30.24 1.63
N THR A 504 0.70 29.82 2.68
CA THR A 504 1.50 30.70 3.54
C THR A 504 2.98 30.57 3.16
N GLU A 505 3.78 31.61 3.43
CA GLU A 505 5.23 31.59 3.18
C GLU A 505 5.92 30.48 3.99
N GLU A 506 5.49 30.23 5.24
CA GLU A 506 6.05 29.18 6.09
C GLU A 506 5.78 27.79 5.51
N SER A 507 4.51 27.44 5.27
CA SER A 507 4.16 26.10 4.80
C SER A 507 4.76 25.85 3.42
N TYR A 508 4.58 26.76 2.47
CA TYR A 508 5.11 26.59 1.11
C TYR A 508 6.63 26.41 1.11
N LYS A 509 7.37 27.22 1.89
CA LYS A 509 8.83 27.11 2.00
C LYS A 509 9.28 25.80 2.65
N LYS A 510 8.60 25.37 3.73
CA LYS A 510 8.81 24.07 4.40
C LYS A 510 8.63 22.87 3.46
N ILE A 511 7.76 23.00 2.45
CA ILE A 511 7.28 21.87 1.62
C ILE A 511 7.93 21.85 0.23
N ARG A 512 7.95 22.98 -0.46
CA ARG A 512 8.51 23.14 -1.82
C ARG A 512 10.00 23.48 -1.80
N GLY A 513 10.52 24.01 -0.68
CA GLY A 513 11.92 24.41 -0.52
C GLY A 513 12.25 25.81 -1.08
N VAL A 514 11.23 26.59 -1.46
CA VAL A 514 11.35 27.92 -2.08
C VAL A 514 10.28 28.86 -1.53
N SER A 515 10.52 30.17 -1.61
CA SER A 515 9.58 31.20 -1.17
C SER A 515 8.27 31.20 -1.98
N PHE A 516 7.16 31.54 -1.32
CA PHE A 516 5.84 31.66 -1.93
C PHE A 516 5.63 33.02 -2.60
N ALA A 517 6.14 34.10 -2.00
CA ALA A 517 5.91 35.47 -2.49
C ALA A 517 6.27 35.69 -4.00
N PRO A 518 7.36 35.12 -4.55
CA PRO A 518 7.63 35.19 -5.99
C PRO A 518 6.60 34.43 -6.84
N ILE A 519 6.10 33.30 -6.35
CA ILE A 519 5.09 32.48 -7.05
C ILE A 519 3.75 33.22 -7.06
N LEU A 520 3.32 33.75 -5.92
CA LEU A 520 2.13 34.60 -5.80
C LEU A 520 2.19 35.80 -6.76
N LYS A 521 3.34 36.47 -6.87
CA LYS A 521 3.56 37.54 -7.84
C LYS A 521 3.39 37.07 -9.29
N ALA A 522 3.93 35.91 -9.67
CA ALA A 522 3.75 35.36 -11.01
C ALA A 522 2.29 34.93 -11.30
N LEU A 523 1.54 34.43 -10.31
CA LEU A 523 0.12 34.13 -10.46
C LEU A 523 -0.71 35.40 -10.73
N ARG A 524 -0.42 36.50 -10.01
CA ARG A 524 -1.03 37.82 -10.26
C ARG A 524 -0.69 38.35 -11.66
N GLN A 525 0.58 38.29 -12.07
CA GLN A 525 1.00 38.70 -13.42
C GLN A 525 0.40 37.82 -14.53
N PHE A 526 0.12 36.54 -14.26
CA PHE A 526 -0.55 35.65 -15.20
C PHE A 526 -2.05 36.00 -15.36
N LYS A 527 -2.70 36.50 -14.31
CA LYS A 527 -4.06 37.06 -14.36
C LYS A 527 -4.10 38.31 -15.23
N GLU A 528 -3.27 39.31 -14.90
CA GLU A 528 -3.13 40.58 -15.64
C GLU A 528 -2.93 40.33 -17.14
N LEU A 529 -2.03 39.41 -17.50
CA LEU A 529 -1.71 39.06 -18.88
C LEU A 529 -2.89 38.39 -19.62
N ARG A 530 -3.69 37.56 -18.95
CA ARG A 530 -4.89 36.95 -19.54
C ARG A 530 -5.98 37.98 -19.77
N GLU A 531 -6.17 38.89 -18.83
CA GLU A 531 -7.10 40.03 -18.95
C GLU A 531 -6.67 40.98 -20.10
N GLN A 532 -5.34 41.16 -20.28
CA GLN A 532 -4.74 41.88 -21.42
C GLN A 532 -4.77 41.11 -22.76
N THR A 533 -5.24 39.85 -22.80
CA THR A 533 -5.28 39.03 -24.02
C THR A 533 -6.71 38.53 -24.35
N PRO A 534 -7.60 39.40 -24.87
CA PRO A 534 -8.97 39.02 -25.24
C PRO A 534 -9.04 37.77 -26.12
N GLY A 535 -9.99 36.87 -25.79
CA GLY A 535 -10.21 35.64 -26.55
C GLY A 535 -9.21 34.50 -26.28
N THR A 536 -8.22 34.68 -25.39
CA THR A 536 -7.38 33.55 -24.98
C THR A 536 -8.19 32.45 -24.28
N LYS A 537 -7.91 31.20 -24.65
CA LYS A 537 -8.41 29.98 -24.00
C LYS A 537 -7.43 29.47 -22.94
N SER A 538 -6.44 30.27 -22.58
CA SER A 538 -5.57 30.02 -21.43
C SER A 538 -6.35 30.24 -20.13
N GLU A 539 -6.20 29.29 -19.21
CA GLU A 539 -6.78 29.36 -17.87
C GLU A 539 -5.73 28.97 -16.84
N LEU A 540 -5.87 29.51 -15.63
CA LEU A 540 -5.13 29.11 -14.45
C LEU A 540 -5.96 28.14 -13.60
N LEU A 541 -5.35 27.04 -13.19
CA LEU A 541 -5.90 26.06 -12.26
C LEU A 541 -4.90 25.89 -11.10
N LEU A 542 -5.40 25.76 -9.88
CA LEU A 542 -4.57 25.43 -8.72
C LEU A 542 -4.75 23.95 -8.37
N ALA A 543 -3.65 23.23 -8.13
CA ALA A 543 -3.66 21.85 -7.66
C ALA A 543 -2.98 21.75 -6.30
N PHE A 544 -3.63 21.07 -5.35
CA PHE A 544 -3.20 21.03 -3.95
C PHE A 544 -3.22 19.61 -3.37
N MET A 545 -2.04 19.11 -2.99
CA MET A 545 -1.91 17.84 -2.27
C MET A 545 -1.95 18.10 -0.76
N VAL A 546 -3.16 18.11 -0.21
CA VAL A 546 -3.43 18.48 1.18
C VAL A 546 -2.89 17.44 2.17
N ARG A 547 -2.15 17.96 3.17
CA ARG A 547 -1.64 17.22 4.32
C ARG A 547 -2.38 17.63 5.58
N HIS A 548 -2.20 16.87 6.66
CA HIS A 548 -2.76 17.24 7.97
C HIS A 548 -2.37 18.67 8.37
N GLU A 549 -1.07 19.00 8.34
CA GLU A 549 -0.56 20.33 8.69
C GLU A 549 -0.94 21.44 7.69
N THR A 550 -1.69 21.14 6.62
CA THR A 550 -2.24 22.13 5.67
C THR A 550 -3.76 22.01 5.46
N LEU A 551 -4.49 21.33 6.35
CA LEU A 551 -5.95 21.29 6.32
C LEU A 551 -6.60 22.66 6.49
N GLY A 552 -6.08 23.48 7.42
CA GLY A 552 -6.55 24.84 7.66
C GLY A 552 -6.35 25.79 6.46
N GLU A 553 -5.43 25.48 5.56
CA GLU A 553 -5.14 26.28 4.37
C GLU A 553 -6.10 26.02 3.20
N LEU A 554 -7.01 25.04 3.29
CA LEU A 554 -7.96 24.72 2.21
C LEU A 554 -8.98 25.84 1.92
N LEU A 555 -9.36 26.65 2.91
CA LEU A 555 -10.21 27.84 2.68
C LEU A 555 -9.39 29.02 2.10
N PRO A 556 -8.25 29.42 2.69
CA PRO A 556 -7.32 30.37 2.07
C PRO A 556 -6.91 30.04 0.63
N LEU A 557 -6.83 28.75 0.25
CA LEU A 557 -6.59 28.32 -1.13
C LEU A 557 -7.71 28.71 -2.10
N VAL A 558 -8.97 28.77 -1.64
CA VAL A 558 -10.12 29.20 -2.46
C VAL A 558 -10.12 30.72 -2.61
N GLU A 559 -9.88 31.48 -1.54
CA GLU A 559 -9.74 32.94 -1.64
C GLU A 559 -8.55 33.34 -2.53
N LEU A 560 -7.42 32.62 -2.43
CA LEU A 560 -6.29 32.75 -3.34
C LEU A 560 -6.69 32.50 -4.80
N ALA A 561 -7.51 31.47 -5.07
CA ALA A 561 -7.96 31.15 -6.42
C ALA A 561 -8.80 32.30 -7.04
N VAL A 562 -9.64 32.96 -6.24
CA VAL A 562 -10.37 34.17 -6.64
C VAL A 562 -9.40 35.33 -6.89
N GLU A 563 -8.46 35.56 -5.97
CA GLU A 563 -7.45 36.63 -6.07
C GLU A 563 -6.70 36.56 -7.41
N VAL A 564 -6.18 35.38 -7.76
CA VAL A 564 -5.36 35.14 -8.96
C VAL A 564 -6.17 34.79 -10.22
N GLY A 565 -7.51 34.84 -10.18
CA GLY A 565 -8.37 34.58 -11.34
C GLY A 565 -8.25 33.15 -11.91
N ALA A 566 -8.06 32.16 -11.04
CA ALA A 566 -8.09 30.75 -11.38
C ALA A 566 -9.53 30.26 -11.61
N SER A 567 -9.69 29.30 -12.53
CA SER A 567 -11.00 28.72 -12.88
C SER A 567 -11.36 27.47 -12.05
N GLN A 568 -10.35 26.78 -11.51
CA GLN A 568 -10.51 25.50 -10.84
C GLN A 568 -9.51 25.33 -9.69
N VAL A 569 -9.99 24.81 -8.55
CA VAL A 569 -9.17 24.32 -7.44
C VAL A 569 -9.28 22.81 -7.37
N THR A 570 -8.14 22.12 -7.38
CA THR A 570 -8.05 20.66 -7.50
C THR A 570 -7.36 20.08 -6.28
N VAL A 571 -8.11 19.50 -5.35
CA VAL A 571 -7.60 18.99 -4.07
C VAL A 571 -7.40 17.48 -4.15
N SER A 572 -6.34 16.96 -3.53
CA SER A 572 -6.10 15.51 -3.45
C SER A 572 -5.42 15.11 -2.14
N HIS A 573 -5.73 13.92 -1.63
CA HIS A 573 -5.12 13.41 -0.40
C HIS A 573 -3.60 13.23 -0.56
N PHE A 574 -2.84 13.67 0.44
CA PHE A 574 -1.41 13.42 0.51
C PHE A 574 -1.06 11.93 0.65
N ARG A 575 -0.03 11.56 -0.11
CA ARG A 575 0.55 10.22 -0.14
C ARG A 575 1.95 10.28 0.48
N PRO A 576 2.20 9.59 1.60
CA PRO A 576 3.52 9.59 2.21
C PRO A 576 4.50 8.83 1.31
N VAL A 577 5.47 9.54 0.74
CA VAL A 577 6.59 8.95 0.00
C VAL A 577 7.75 8.50 0.90
N ARG A 578 7.64 8.78 2.21
CA ARG A 578 8.54 8.33 3.27
C ARG A 578 7.70 7.95 4.49
N GLU A 579 8.10 6.90 5.20
CA GLU A 579 7.44 6.46 6.44
C GLU A 579 7.40 7.56 7.51
N SER A 580 8.44 8.41 7.57
CA SER A 580 8.50 9.58 8.45
C SER A 580 7.37 10.60 8.23
N HIS A 581 6.69 10.57 7.08
CA HIS A 581 5.60 11.49 6.74
C HIS A 581 4.22 10.82 6.85
N ARG A 582 4.11 9.55 7.29
CA ARG A 582 2.82 8.82 7.28
C ARG A 582 1.68 9.60 7.94
N TYR A 583 1.91 10.16 9.14
CA TYR A 583 0.92 10.88 9.93
C TYR A 583 0.42 12.19 9.30
N GLN A 584 1.07 12.67 8.23
CA GLN A 584 0.58 13.79 7.43
C GLN A 584 -0.48 13.37 6.38
N SER A 585 -0.76 12.07 6.23
CA SER A 585 -1.81 11.58 5.33
C SER A 585 -3.19 11.63 5.98
N LEU A 586 -4.17 12.09 5.21
CA LEU A 586 -5.52 12.37 5.71
C LEU A 586 -6.33 11.14 6.12
N CYS A 587 -5.88 9.93 5.76
CA CYS A 587 -6.46 8.68 6.26
C CYS A 587 -6.36 8.49 7.78
N PHE A 588 -5.54 9.32 8.45
CA PHE A 588 -5.38 9.40 9.90
C PHE A 588 -6.24 10.48 10.57
N HIS A 589 -6.85 11.37 9.80
CA HIS A 589 -7.54 12.60 10.24
C HIS A 589 -8.82 12.81 9.43
N ARG A 590 -9.66 11.76 9.37
CA ARG A 590 -10.75 11.61 8.39
C ARG A 590 -11.84 12.66 8.58
N GLY A 591 -12.28 12.89 9.82
CA GLY A 591 -13.34 13.84 10.14
C GLY A 591 -12.89 15.28 9.89
N GLU A 592 -11.68 15.62 10.32
CA GLU A 592 -11.07 16.93 10.08
C GLU A 592 -10.91 17.19 8.57
N ALA A 593 -10.42 16.20 7.82
CA ALA A 593 -10.28 16.24 6.37
C ALA A 593 -11.61 16.40 5.65
N ASN A 594 -12.61 15.55 5.96
CA ASN A 594 -13.92 15.61 5.32
C ASN A 594 -14.58 16.97 5.58
N ALA A 595 -14.50 17.49 6.82
CA ALA A 595 -15.04 18.80 7.17
C ALA A 595 -14.31 19.97 6.50
N ALA A 596 -12.97 19.96 6.45
CA ALA A 596 -12.19 21.02 5.80
C ALA A 596 -12.39 21.04 4.28
N ILE A 597 -12.43 19.86 3.64
CA ILE A 597 -12.70 19.71 2.20
C ILE A 597 -14.15 20.13 1.88
N ALA A 598 -15.14 19.78 2.72
CA ALA A 598 -16.52 20.21 2.54
C ALA A 598 -16.68 21.73 2.65
N ARG A 599 -16.03 22.38 3.64
CA ARG A 599 -16.03 23.86 3.76
C ARG A 599 -15.41 24.53 2.53
N ALA A 600 -14.27 24.03 2.06
CA ALA A 600 -13.62 24.57 0.86
C ALA A 600 -14.45 24.34 -0.42
N ALA A 601 -15.12 23.19 -0.55
CA ALA A 601 -16.01 22.91 -1.67
C ALA A 601 -17.26 23.82 -1.68
N ALA A 602 -17.88 24.03 -0.51
CA ALA A 602 -19.02 24.94 -0.36
C ALA A 602 -18.62 26.38 -0.70
N ARG A 603 -17.51 26.86 -0.11
CA ARG A 603 -16.98 28.20 -0.38
C ARG A 603 -16.64 28.40 -1.85
N ALA A 604 -15.99 27.41 -2.49
CA ALA A 604 -15.68 27.47 -3.91
C ALA A 604 -16.95 27.57 -4.79
N ALA A 605 -18.05 26.90 -4.40
CA ALA A 605 -19.33 27.02 -5.10
C ALA A 605 -19.95 28.43 -4.95
N GLU A 606 -19.84 29.07 -3.77
CA GLU A 606 -20.28 30.47 -3.57
C GLU A 606 -19.57 31.45 -4.51
N VAL A 607 -18.25 31.28 -4.68
CA VAL A 607 -17.41 32.17 -5.51
C VAL A 607 -17.27 31.72 -6.97
N GLY A 608 -18.03 30.71 -7.41
CA GLY A 608 -18.03 30.22 -8.80
C GLY A 608 -16.77 29.47 -9.24
N ILE A 609 -15.89 29.07 -8.31
CA ILE A 609 -14.66 28.31 -8.58
C ILE A 609 -15.02 26.82 -8.74
N HIS A 610 -14.56 26.18 -9.81
CA HIS A 610 -14.77 24.74 -9.97
C HIS A 610 -13.91 23.95 -8.98
N PHE A 611 -14.53 23.34 -7.97
CA PHE A 611 -13.83 22.52 -6.99
C PHE A 611 -13.81 21.04 -7.39
N VAL A 612 -12.61 20.49 -7.56
CA VAL A 612 -12.37 19.06 -7.81
C VAL A 612 -11.63 18.48 -6.62
N GLY A 613 -12.38 18.13 -5.56
CA GLY A 613 -11.86 17.48 -4.37
C GLY A 613 -11.85 15.95 -4.44
N PRO A 614 -11.23 15.27 -3.46
CA PRO A 614 -11.43 13.86 -3.26
C PRO A 614 -12.81 13.60 -2.62
N ARG A 615 -13.37 12.40 -2.82
CA ARG A 615 -14.58 11.95 -2.12
C ARG A 615 -14.30 11.80 -0.61
N PRO A 616 -15.25 12.13 0.28
CA PRO A 616 -15.12 11.91 1.73
C PRO A 616 -14.78 10.46 2.07
N PHE A 617 -13.98 10.26 3.12
CA PHE A 617 -13.59 8.92 3.59
C PHE A 617 -14.79 8.02 3.88
N ASP A 618 -15.87 8.59 4.42
CA ASP A 618 -17.07 7.86 4.86
C ASP A 618 -17.96 7.43 3.67
N LEU A 619 -17.63 7.90 2.46
CA LEU A 619 -18.24 7.49 1.18
C LEU A 619 -17.30 6.61 0.35
N LEU A 620 -16.24 6.08 0.98
CA LEU A 620 -15.45 4.97 0.47
C LEU A 620 -16.06 3.68 1.04
N PRO A 621 -16.23 2.60 0.24
CA PRO A 621 -16.84 1.39 0.74
C PRO A 621 -15.92 0.74 1.79
N MET A 622 -16.35 0.78 3.04
CA MET A 622 -15.73 0.02 4.14
C MET A 622 -15.60 -1.45 3.71
N ALA A 623 -14.37 -1.96 3.71
CA ALA A 623 -14.09 -3.37 3.47
C ALA A 623 -14.19 -4.16 4.78
N ASP A 624 -15.28 -3.95 5.51
CA ASP A 624 -15.56 -4.61 6.78
C ASP A 624 -16.42 -5.85 6.62
N ASP A 625 -16.24 -6.73 7.60
CA ASP A 625 -16.85 -8.03 7.88
C ASP A 625 -17.29 -8.99 6.75
N GLY A 626 -17.38 -10.27 7.15
CA GLY A 626 -17.83 -11.33 6.28
C GLY A 626 -19.34 -11.50 6.36
N ASN A 627 -20.02 -11.20 5.25
CA ASN A 627 -21.42 -11.57 4.91
C ASN A 627 -22.40 -10.40 4.68
N GLN A 628 -21.98 -9.33 3.99
CA GLN A 628 -22.87 -8.64 3.04
C GLN A 628 -22.12 -8.15 1.79
N ALA A 629 -22.71 -8.35 0.62
CA ALA A 629 -22.15 -7.85 -0.65
C ALA A 629 -22.67 -6.42 -0.91
N PRO A 630 -21.84 -5.49 -1.43
CA PRO A 630 -22.18 -4.07 -1.51
C PRO A 630 -23.34 -3.78 -2.48
N GLN A 631 -24.53 -3.59 -1.91
CA GLN A 631 -25.68 -3.00 -2.59
C GLN A 631 -25.53 -1.46 -2.54
N ALA A 632 -25.48 -0.71 -3.64
CA ALA A 632 -25.54 -1.13 -5.04
C ALA A 632 -24.52 -0.40 -5.92
N ARG A 633 -23.67 -1.19 -6.62
CA ARG A 633 -23.14 -0.83 -7.94
C ARG A 633 -23.70 -1.84 -8.95
N THR A 634 -24.75 -1.47 -9.68
CA THR A 634 -25.46 -2.36 -10.62
C THR A 634 -24.68 -2.69 -11.90
N ALA A 635 -23.44 -2.21 -12.02
CA ALA A 635 -22.46 -2.71 -12.99
C ALA A 635 -21.03 -2.64 -12.38
N GLU A 636 -20.18 -3.59 -12.74
CA GLU A 636 -18.75 -3.49 -12.44
C GLU A 636 -18.15 -2.21 -13.07
N PRO A 637 -17.29 -1.46 -12.35
CA PRO A 637 -16.67 -0.25 -12.89
C PRO A 637 -15.72 -0.59 -14.04
N ARG A 638 -16.13 -0.23 -15.27
CA ARG A 638 -15.36 -0.47 -16.51
C ARG A 638 -14.29 0.62 -16.69
N CYS A 639 -13.09 0.21 -17.07
CA CYS A 639 -12.01 1.09 -17.51
C CYS A 639 -12.10 1.34 -19.03
N PHE A 640 -11.92 2.60 -19.44
CA PHE A 640 -11.91 3.01 -20.86
C PHE A 640 -10.51 3.44 -21.36
N HIS A 641 -9.55 3.63 -20.45
CA HIS A 641 -8.21 4.14 -20.79
C HIS A 641 -7.51 3.38 -21.94
N PRO A 642 -7.45 2.02 -21.96
CA PRO A 642 -6.74 1.30 -23.03
C PRO A 642 -7.34 1.45 -24.44
N TRP A 643 -8.48 2.11 -24.59
CA TRP A 643 -9.11 2.46 -25.87
C TRP A 643 -9.12 3.98 -26.15
N LYS A 644 -9.02 4.83 -25.14
CA LYS A 644 -9.15 6.29 -25.26
C LYS A 644 -7.88 7.09 -24.98
N SER A 645 -6.86 6.52 -24.34
CA SER A 645 -5.67 7.27 -23.90
C SER A 645 -4.35 6.51 -24.01
N VAL A 646 -3.25 7.27 -24.03
CA VAL A 646 -1.88 6.78 -23.81
C VAL A 646 -1.10 7.72 -22.88
N SER A 647 0.02 7.24 -22.34
CA SER A 647 1.06 8.07 -21.72
C SER A 647 2.39 7.74 -22.37
N ILE A 648 3.22 8.75 -22.66
CA ILE A 648 4.49 8.59 -23.39
C ILE A 648 5.60 9.27 -22.60
N ASN A 649 6.65 8.51 -22.25
CA ASN A 649 7.78 9.03 -21.49
C ASN A 649 8.88 9.66 -22.38
N GLU A 650 9.85 10.31 -21.75
CA GLU A 650 11.01 10.95 -22.37
C GLU A 650 11.92 9.97 -23.14
N ARG A 651 11.85 8.67 -22.81
CA ARG A 651 12.55 7.58 -23.50
C ARG A 651 11.79 7.05 -24.72
N GLY A 652 10.57 7.55 -24.96
CA GLY A 652 9.64 7.08 -26.00
C GLY A 652 8.83 5.83 -25.62
N ASP A 653 8.89 5.34 -24.38
CA ASP A 653 8.06 4.22 -23.93
C ASP A 653 6.59 4.63 -23.89
N VAL A 654 5.71 3.74 -24.38
CA VAL A 654 4.25 3.95 -24.43
C VAL A 654 3.57 3.14 -23.34
N MET A 655 2.78 3.79 -22.50
CA MET A 655 1.94 3.20 -21.45
C MET A 655 0.44 3.42 -21.75
N PRO A 656 -0.48 2.60 -21.21
CA PRO A 656 -1.92 2.71 -21.51
C PRO A 656 -2.65 3.83 -20.76
N CYS A 657 -2.08 4.36 -19.67
CA CYS A 657 -2.61 5.46 -18.89
C CYS A 657 -1.56 6.06 -17.95
N CYS A 658 -1.90 7.20 -17.35
CA CYS A 658 -1.12 7.94 -16.37
C CYS A 658 -0.80 7.16 -15.07
N ALA A 659 -1.55 6.10 -14.75
CA ALA A 659 -1.46 5.38 -13.48
C ALA A 659 -0.60 4.11 -13.52
N THR A 660 0.12 3.82 -14.61
CA THR A 660 0.94 2.60 -14.69
C THR A 660 2.17 2.74 -15.57
N ASN A 661 3.27 2.10 -15.13
CA ASN A 661 4.55 2.01 -15.86
C ASN A 661 4.62 0.74 -16.74
N ALA A 662 3.48 0.12 -17.04
CA ALA A 662 3.40 -1.04 -17.92
C ALA A 662 3.66 -0.65 -19.38
N VAL A 663 4.93 -0.73 -19.80
CA VAL A 663 5.36 -0.42 -21.17
C VAL A 663 4.72 -1.38 -22.18
N MET A 664 4.06 -0.81 -23.19
CA MET A 664 3.35 -1.51 -24.27
C MET A 664 4.21 -1.62 -25.55
N GLY A 665 5.12 -0.67 -25.77
CA GLY A 665 6.08 -0.59 -26.87
C GLY A 665 6.92 0.69 -26.74
N ASN A 666 7.82 0.99 -27.68
CA ASN A 666 8.64 2.20 -27.62
C ASN A 666 8.72 2.92 -28.99
N LEU A 667 8.23 4.16 -29.05
CA LEU A 667 8.13 4.99 -30.26
C LEU A 667 9.48 5.26 -30.95
N ARG A 668 10.61 5.25 -30.23
CA ARG A 668 11.94 5.43 -30.84
C ARG A 668 12.26 4.32 -31.85
N LYS A 669 11.59 3.17 -31.75
CA LYS A 669 11.83 1.98 -32.56
C LYS A 669 10.59 1.60 -33.34
N ASP A 670 9.50 1.31 -32.63
CA ASP A 670 8.27 0.75 -33.17
C ASP A 670 7.35 1.85 -33.74
N ASP A 671 6.51 1.50 -34.71
CA ASP A 671 5.39 2.33 -35.17
C ASP A 671 4.24 2.33 -34.15
N PHE A 672 3.58 3.48 -33.94
CA PHE A 672 2.51 3.61 -32.97
C PHE A 672 1.31 2.67 -33.22
N GLN A 673 0.88 2.46 -34.47
CA GLN A 673 -0.27 1.57 -34.74
C GLN A 673 0.08 0.11 -34.44
N THR A 674 1.33 -0.27 -34.67
CA THR A 674 1.90 -1.57 -34.30
C THR A 674 1.97 -1.76 -32.78
N ILE A 675 2.31 -0.70 -32.01
CA ILE A 675 2.20 -0.72 -30.54
C ILE A 675 0.73 -0.82 -30.10
N TRP A 676 -0.10 0.11 -30.56
CA TRP A 676 -1.49 0.33 -30.11
C TRP A 676 -2.42 -0.84 -30.42
N ASN A 677 -2.15 -1.60 -31.50
CA ASN A 677 -2.88 -2.82 -31.85
C ASN A 677 -2.10 -4.10 -31.55
N GLY A 678 -0.88 -3.97 -31.00
CA GLY A 678 0.02 -5.08 -30.69
C GLY A 678 -0.44 -5.94 -29.51
N ARG A 679 0.26 -7.08 -29.32
CA ARG A 679 -0.09 -8.11 -28.33
C ARG A 679 -0.34 -7.56 -26.93
N ARG A 680 0.49 -6.63 -26.44
CA ARG A 680 0.39 -6.10 -25.06
C ARG A 680 -0.92 -5.31 -24.85
N PHE A 681 -1.28 -4.41 -25.77
CA PHE A 681 -2.56 -3.70 -25.72
C PHE A 681 -3.76 -4.64 -25.91
N ARG A 682 -3.68 -5.65 -26.80
CA ARG A 682 -4.76 -6.64 -26.97
C ARG A 682 -5.02 -7.45 -25.70
N GLU A 683 -3.98 -7.94 -25.02
CA GLU A 683 -4.15 -8.68 -23.75
C GLU A 683 -4.64 -7.79 -22.60
N LEU A 684 -4.20 -6.52 -22.53
CA LEU A 684 -4.76 -5.55 -21.58
C LEU A 684 -6.26 -5.33 -21.83
N ARG A 685 -6.66 -5.05 -23.08
CA ARG A 685 -8.07 -4.82 -23.46
C ARG A 685 -8.97 -6.01 -23.16
N LYS A 686 -8.49 -7.25 -23.35
CA LYS A 686 -9.21 -8.48 -22.97
C LYS A 686 -9.47 -8.56 -21.46
N ARG A 687 -8.50 -8.19 -20.63
CA ARG A 687 -8.51 -8.50 -19.18
C ARG A 687 -8.96 -7.35 -18.28
N VAL A 688 -8.71 -6.09 -18.64
CA VAL A 688 -8.90 -4.92 -17.75
C VAL A 688 -10.32 -4.77 -17.20
N ASN A 689 -11.32 -5.26 -17.94
CA ASN A 689 -12.74 -5.25 -17.60
C ASN A 689 -13.31 -6.67 -17.34
N SER A 690 -12.44 -7.61 -16.95
CA SER A 690 -12.83 -8.95 -16.49
C SER A 690 -12.68 -9.07 -14.96
N SER A 691 -13.08 -10.21 -14.41
CA SER A 691 -12.90 -10.56 -12.99
C SER A 691 -11.44 -10.79 -12.58
N ASP A 692 -10.50 -11.00 -13.53
CA ASP A 692 -9.05 -11.00 -13.27
C ASP A 692 -8.30 -10.01 -14.18
N PRO A 693 -8.40 -8.69 -13.91
CA PRO A 693 -7.61 -7.70 -14.63
C PRO A 693 -6.12 -7.82 -14.25
N PRO A 694 -5.20 -7.26 -15.06
CA PRO A 694 -3.77 -7.29 -14.76
C PRO A 694 -3.46 -6.74 -13.36
N SER A 695 -2.37 -7.20 -12.74
CA SER A 695 -2.01 -6.81 -11.36
C SER A 695 -1.93 -5.29 -11.16
N TYR A 696 -1.39 -4.56 -12.14
CA TYR A 696 -1.32 -3.09 -12.16
C TYR A 696 -2.66 -2.39 -12.47
N CYS A 697 -3.75 -3.14 -12.59
CA CYS A 697 -5.13 -2.64 -12.72
C CYS A 697 -6.05 -3.11 -11.56
N ARG A 698 -5.61 -4.05 -10.71
CA ARG A 698 -6.34 -4.43 -9.48
C ARG A 698 -6.16 -3.29 -8.45
N GLY A 699 -7.25 -2.85 -7.82
CA GLY A 699 -7.25 -1.65 -6.95
C GLY A 699 -6.96 -0.32 -7.68
N CYS A 700 -7.05 -0.27 -9.02
CA CYS A 700 -6.80 0.97 -9.75
C CYS A 700 -8.01 1.91 -9.66
N VAL A 701 -7.83 3.04 -8.97
CA VAL A 701 -8.85 4.10 -8.76
C VAL A 701 -9.50 4.64 -10.05
N LEU A 702 -8.84 4.49 -11.19
CA LEU A 702 -9.34 4.93 -12.50
C LEU A 702 -10.28 3.90 -13.19
N ARG A 703 -10.52 2.71 -12.60
CA ARG A 703 -11.58 1.80 -13.07
C ARG A 703 -12.93 2.42 -12.75
N GLY A 704 -13.77 2.61 -13.78
CA GLY A 704 -15.10 3.20 -13.66
C GLY A 704 -15.18 4.69 -13.98
N VAL A 705 -14.05 5.40 -13.98
CA VAL A 705 -14.00 6.81 -14.43
C VAL A 705 -14.27 6.84 -15.94
N ASN A 706 -15.41 7.40 -16.36
CA ASN A 706 -15.61 7.71 -17.77
C ASN A 706 -14.77 8.94 -18.10
N LEU A 707 -13.89 8.81 -19.08
CA LEU A 707 -13.03 9.89 -19.54
C LEU A 707 -13.82 11.07 -20.17
N ASP A 708 -15.12 10.95 -20.41
CA ASP A 708 -15.92 12.02 -21.02
C ASP A 708 -16.57 12.96 -20.00
N SER A 709 -16.54 12.65 -18.69
CA SER A 709 -16.96 13.59 -17.64
C SER A 709 -15.84 14.59 -17.31
N ALA A 710 -16.21 15.84 -17.02
CA ALA A 710 -15.27 16.90 -16.63
C ALA A 710 -14.55 16.59 -15.31
N SER A 711 -15.18 15.81 -14.43
CA SER A 711 -14.62 15.28 -13.20
C SER A 711 -13.54 14.22 -13.48
N GLY A 712 -12.32 14.68 -13.70
CA GLY A 712 -11.10 13.86 -13.65
C GLY A 712 -10.77 13.46 -12.21
N GLU A 713 -11.63 12.64 -11.59
CA GLU A 713 -11.55 12.32 -10.17
C GLU A 713 -10.19 11.71 -9.78
N LEU A 714 -9.59 12.31 -8.74
CA LEU A 714 -8.30 11.91 -8.23
C LEU A 714 -8.39 10.69 -7.31
N PHE A 715 -7.21 10.21 -6.93
CA PHE A 715 -6.98 8.96 -6.23
C PHE A 715 -7.62 9.00 -4.84
N THR A 716 -8.79 8.37 -4.72
CA THR A 716 -9.74 8.43 -3.60
C THR A 716 -9.96 7.05 -2.96
N ASP A 717 -8.95 6.18 -2.99
CA ASP A 717 -9.04 4.84 -2.42
C ASP A 717 -8.15 4.76 -1.17
N GLU A 718 -8.76 4.52 -0.02
CA GLU A 718 -8.07 4.36 1.25
C GLU A 718 -7.11 3.18 1.22
N SER A 719 -7.45 2.09 0.52
CA SER A 719 -6.55 0.94 0.33
C SER A 719 -5.37 1.25 -0.58
N PHE A 720 -5.43 2.34 -1.37
CA PHE A 720 -4.28 2.87 -2.10
C PHE A 720 -3.42 3.83 -1.24
N LEU A 721 -4.04 4.61 -0.34
CA LEU A 721 -3.32 5.43 0.65
C LEU A 721 -2.59 4.55 1.67
N LEU A 722 -3.29 3.59 2.28
CA LEU A 722 -2.73 2.58 3.16
C LEU A 722 -1.84 1.59 2.39
N GLY A 723 -2.14 1.32 1.11
CA GLY A 723 -1.29 0.52 0.23
C GLY A 723 0.08 1.15 -0.02
N ALA A 724 0.16 2.49 -0.11
CA ALA A 724 1.43 3.21 -0.16
C ALA A 724 2.21 3.16 1.17
N ILE A 725 1.55 2.85 2.30
CA ILE A 725 2.14 2.71 3.64
C ILE A 725 2.50 1.24 3.95
N GLY A 726 1.75 0.27 3.40
CA GLY A 726 1.89 -1.16 3.72
C GLY A 726 2.55 -2.04 2.63
N ALA A 727 2.63 -1.59 1.38
CA ALA A 727 3.26 -2.36 0.32
C ALA A 727 4.80 -2.26 0.39
N ASN A 728 5.40 -3.32 0.95
CA ASN A 728 6.83 -3.62 1.10
C ASN A 728 7.55 -2.86 2.23
N GLY A 729 7.79 -3.57 3.35
CA GLY A 729 8.86 -3.29 4.32
C GLY A 729 10.26 -3.63 3.77
N GLY A 730 10.55 -3.15 2.57
CA GLY A 730 11.85 -3.23 1.91
C GLY A 730 12.08 -1.94 1.14
N GLU A 731 13.34 -1.59 0.86
CA GLU A 731 13.61 -0.39 0.09
C GLU A 731 12.91 -0.48 -1.29
N HIS A 732 12.19 0.60 -1.64
CA HIS A 732 11.52 0.87 -2.91
C HIS A 732 10.20 0.15 -3.25
N THR A 733 9.09 0.90 -3.12
CA THR A 733 7.97 0.90 -4.08
C THR A 733 7.47 2.35 -4.26
N GLY A 734 6.70 2.74 -5.29
CA GLY A 734 6.07 1.98 -6.38
C GLY A 734 6.77 1.96 -7.75
N TRP A 735 7.93 2.61 -7.92
CA TRP A 735 8.59 2.69 -9.25
C TRP A 735 9.64 1.60 -9.51
N ALA A 736 10.36 1.12 -8.48
CA ALA A 736 11.51 0.21 -8.65
C ALA A 736 11.19 -1.25 -9.04
N ALA A 737 9.92 -1.61 -9.18
CA ALA A 737 9.48 -2.97 -9.54
C ALA A 737 10.06 -3.49 -10.88
N VAL A 738 10.53 -2.58 -11.75
CA VAL A 738 11.21 -2.91 -13.02
C VAL A 738 12.74 -3.00 -12.87
N GLY A 739 13.33 -2.20 -11.97
CA GLY A 739 14.79 -2.06 -11.84
C GLY A 739 15.48 -3.27 -11.21
N HIS A 740 14.95 -3.77 -10.09
CA HIS A 740 15.54 -4.92 -9.39
C HIS A 740 15.40 -6.22 -10.17
N LEU A 741 14.27 -6.44 -10.84
CA LEU A 741 14.05 -7.61 -11.69
C LEU A 741 15.06 -7.67 -12.84
N ARG A 742 15.38 -6.52 -13.47
CA ARG A 742 16.37 -6.45 -14.55
C ARG A 742 17.79 -6.74 -14.06
N ARG A 743 18.19 -6.24 -12.88
CA ARG A 743 19.53 -6.54 -12.32
C ARG A 743 19.66 -8.02 -11.95
N HIS A 744 18.69 -8.57 -11.23
CA HIS A 744 18.76 -9.96 -10.75
C HIS A 744 18.67 -10.97 -11.91
N ILE A 745 17.77 -10.78 -12.89
CA ILE A 745 17.72 -11.62 -14.09
C ILE A 745 19.05 -11.55 -14.85
N MET A 746 19.63 -10.37 -15.07
CA MET A 746 20.88 -10.26 -15.82
C MET A 746 22.09 -10.88 -15.11
N GLU A 747 22.13 -10.88 -13.77
CA GLU A 747 23.16 -11.59 -13.01
C GLU A 747 22.93 -13.11 -12.97
N THR A 748 21.70 -13.59 -12.77
CA THR A 748 21.39 -15.03 -12.81
C THR A 748 21.64 -15.59 -14.21
N VAL A 749 21.24 -14.90 -15.27
CA VAL A 749 21.49 -15.28 -16.66
C VAL A 749 22.98 -15.25 -16.99
N ARG A 750 23.75 -14.25 -16.53
CA ARG A 750 25.22 -14.26 -16.67
C ARG A 750 25.91 -15.39 -15.89
N ARG A 751 25.41 -15.77 -14.71
CA ARG A 751 25.99 -16.84 -13.88
C ARG A 751 25.57 -18.26 -14.27
N GLN A 752 24.54 -18.45 -15.10
CA GLN A 752 24.05 -19.77 -15.50
C GLN A 752 24.34 -20.17 -16.97
N ILE A 753 24.79 -19.25 -17.83
CA ILE A 753 25.01 -19.54 -19.26
C ILE A 753 26.45 -19.96 -19.61
N LEU A 754 27.46 -19.67 -18.77
CA LEU A 754 28.87 -19.95 -19.09
C LEU A 754 29.59 -20.80 -18.04
N THR A 755 30.43 -21.73 -18.52
CA THR A 755 31.32 -22.69 -17.82
C THR A 755 30.68 -23.94 -17.19
N GLY A 756 30.51 -25.00 -17.99
CA GLY A 756 30.22 -26.34 -17.47
C GLY A 756 30.02 -27.40 -18.58
N PRO A 757 30.87 -28.45 -18.69
CA PRO A 757 30.75 -29.45 -19.77
C PRO A 757 29.47 -30.32 -19.70
N LEU A 758 28.73 -30.28 -18.58
CA LEU A 758 27.44 -30.96 -18.44
C LEU A 758 26.40 -30.46 -19.46
N ALA A 759 26.43 -29.17 -19.83
CA ALA A 759 25.45 -28.56 -20.72
C ALA A 759 25.37 -29.25 -22.10
N LYS A 760 26.53 -29.65 -22.67
CA LYS A 760 26.56 -30.38 -23.95
C LYS A 760 25.89 -31.77 -23.85
N ARG A 761 26.01 -32.47 -22.71
CA ARG A 761 25.35 -33.78 -22.51
C ARG A 761 23.83 -33.64 -22.35
N VAL A 762 23.36 -32.66 -21.58
CA VAL A 762 21.91 -32.42 -21.40
C VAL A 762 21.24 -32.01 -22.72
N VAL A 763 21.86 -31.14 -23.53
CA VAL A 763 21.32 -30.78 -24.85
C VAL A 763 21.29 -31.97 -25.81
N LEU A 764 22.29 -32.87 -25.77
CA LEU A 764 22.30 -34.10 -26.58
C LEU A 764 21.25 -35.13 -26.14
N GLN A 765 21.01 -35.27 -24.83
CA GLN A 765 19.95 -36.15 -24.31
C GLN A 765 18.56 -35.58 -24.62
N LEU A 766 18.34 -34.28 -24.46
CA LEU A 766 17.07 -33.63 -24.83
C LEU A 766 16.81 -33.70 -26.33
N ARG A 767 17.82 -33.50 -27.20
CA ARG A 767 17.67 -33.72 -28.65
C ARG A 767 17.30 -35.16 -29.00
N ARG A 768 17.82 -36.17 -28.28
CA ARG A 768 17.43 -37.58 -28.50
C ARG A 768 16.03 -37.92 -27.96
N ALA A 769 15.57 -37.25 -26.91
CA ALA A 769 14.19 -37.38 -26.43
C ALA A 769 13.19 -36.74 -27.40
N TYR A 770 13.51 -35.55 -27.92
CA TYR A 770 12.67 -34.78 -28.87
C TYR A 770 12.69 -35.32 -30.32
N TRP A 771 13.29 -36.49 -30.55
CA TRP A 771 13.28 -37.22 -31.83
C TRP A 771 12.80 -38.67 -31.68
N LYS A 772 12.29 -39.04 -30.49
CA LYS A 772 11.60 -40.31 -30.22
C LYS A 772 10.16 -40.12 -29.72
N LEU A 773 9.69 -38.89 -29.71
CA LEU A 773 8.28 -38.53 -29.61
C LEU A 773 7.97 -37.66 -30.84
N GLY A 774 7.15 -38.21 -31.74
CA GLY A 774 6.45 -37.43 -32.76
C GLY A 774 5.15 -36.87 -32.19
#